data_AF-W9SFZ0-F1
#
_entry.id   AF-W9SFZ0-F1
#
_cell.length_a   1.000
_cell.length_b   1.000
_cell.length_c   1.000
_cell.angle_alpha   90.00
_cell.angle_beta   90.00
_cell.angle_gamma   90.00
#
_symmetry.space_group_name_H-M   'P 1'
#
loop_
_entity.id
_entity.type
_entity.pdbx_description
1 polymer ?
#
loop_
_entity_poly.entity_id
_entity_poly.type
_entity_poly.pdbx_seq_one_letter_code
_entity_poly.pdbx_strand_id
1 'polypeptide(L)'
;MEPDASIETSSMIRVAVLPIGEVPPAVMRDYSSMLLRHQTIPLSAISSFYTEHQKSPFAHQPWDSGSLRFKFILGGAPPSPWEDFQSNRKILALIGLCHCPSSPDLSSLLGRFNAASKAYSSALIHRCFAFSPADSQLEEWSKKGGNLMLFPPADRETQELHLQTMMQEIAAALLMEFEKWVLKAESTGTILKTPLDSQSSLSSEEVIKAKKRRLGRAQKTIGDYCLLAGSPVDANAHYTTALELSRLTGDFFWLAGALEGSVCALLIDRMGQRDPVLEEEVRYRYHSVIVHYRKSFIQENAQRVSPITFELEATLKLARFLCRRELSKEVVELLTAAADGAKSLIDASDRLILYVEIARLYGSLGYERKAAFFSRQVAQLYLQQENRLAAISAMQVLALTTKAYRVQSTASVAKSSIAKKETGSGYADSTKMLHQSVASLFESQWSTLQMVVLREILLSAVRAGDPLAAWSAAARLLRSYYPLITPAGQNGLASALLNSADRLPSGTRCADPALPFIRVHSFPAHPSQMDIVKRNTAREDWWAGSAPSGPFIYTPFSKGEPNNNSKQELIWVVGEPVQVLVELANPCGFDLRVDSIYLSVHSGNFDPFPVTVNLPPNSSKVITLSGIPTSVGPVTIPGCTVHCFGVITEHLFRDVDNLLLGATQGLVLSDPFRCCGSGKLRNVAVPSISVAPRLPLLVSRIVGGDGAIILHEGEIRDVWISLANAGTVPVEQAHISLSGKNQDSVVSFSSETLKSALPLKPGAEVTIPVTLKAWRLSLVDADTAGGKSSSGTVVRHSKDGNSPALLIHYSGPLTDSKDPQTNESVVPPGRRLAVPLQICVLQGLSLVKARLLSMEIPAHVGEDLPKLVHVDNSSSEGTISSNNKMDKLVKIDPFRGSWGLRFLELELSNPTDVVFDISVSVHLENSSKEDSLCVDQDAIGHGYPKTRIDRDCSARVLIPLEHFKLPILDASFFVKDDQPDGVTSGRSSSFSEKNTKAELNASIKNLISRIKVRWQSGRNSSGELNIKDAIQAALQTSVMDVLLPDPLTFGFRLLGSISKPDDLGSFKKSTTQVQSPALKGSVVAHDVTPMEVVVRNNTKDRIRMSLSITCRDVAGENCMEGAKATVLLAGVLSGIRMEVPPLQEVKHSFSLNFLVPGEYTLVAAAMIDDASDILRARARTDSPDEPILCRGPPYHVRVVGTA
;
A
#
# COMPACT_ATOMS: atom_id res chain seq x y z
N MET A 1 6.23 -0.69 -66.11
CA MET A 1 4.87 -1.07 -65.64
C MET A 1 4.06 0.17 -65.30
N GLU A 2 2.74 0.08 -65.33
CA GLU A 2 1.88 1.19 -64.92
C GLU A 2 1.32 1.00 -63.51
N PRO A 3 1.35 2.04 -62.66
CA PRO A 3 0.69 1.98 -61.36
C PRO A 3 -0.84 2.01 -61.54
N ASP A 4 -1.53 1.30 -60.64
CA ASP A 4 -2.99 1.20 -60.61
C ASP A 4 -3.64 0.71 -61.92
N ALA A 5 -2.96 -0.20 -62.62
CA ALA A 5 -3.46 -0.77 -63.87
C ALA A 5 -4.65 -1.73 -63.65
N SER A 6 -5.79 -1.43 -64.26
CA SER A 6 -6.99 -2.27 -64.32
C SER A 6 -7.28 -2.70 -65.75
N ILE A 7 -8.19 -3.67 -65.94
CA ILE A 7 -8.63 -4.07 -67.29
C ILE A 7 -9.26 -2.87 -68.03
N GLU A 8 -9.99 -2.01 -67.31
CA GLU A 8 -10.64 -0.82 -67.85
C GLU A 8 -9.67 0.31 -68.23
N THR A 9 -8.40 0.22 -67.82
CA THR A 9 -7.41 1.29 -68.07
C THR A 9 -7.19 1.54 -69.57
N SER A 10 -7.48 0.56 -70.43
CA SER A 10 -7.44 0.70 -71.89
C SER A 10 -8.46 1.69 -72.45
N SER A 11 -9.53 1.99 -71.70
CA SER A 11 -10.55 2.99 -72.05
C SER A 11 -10.31 4.39 -71.48
N MET A 12 -9.21 4.60 -70.74
CA MET A 12 -8.92 5.87 -70.08
C MET A 12 -7.97 6.75 -70.89
N ILE A 13 -8.37 8.00 -71.11
CA ILE A 13 -7.60 9.05 -71.78
C ILE A 13 -6.65 9.70 -70.77
N ARG A 14 -5.35 9.74 -71.06
CA ARG A 14 -4.40 10.43 -70.18
C ARG A 14 -4.35 11.92 -70.45
N VAL A 15 -4.42 12.65 -69.34
CA VAL A 15 -4.30 14.11 -69.34
C VAL A 15 -3.15 14.50 -68.43
N ALA A 16 -2.12 15.14 -68.99
CA ALA A 16 -1.03 15.67 -68.18
C ALA A 16 -1.47 16.99 -67.53
N VAL A 17 -1.29 17.10 -66.22
CA VAL A 17 -1.63 18.31 -65.45
C VAL A 17 -0.33 18.91 -64.92
N LEU A 18 0.04 20.09 -65.43
CA LEU A 18 1.30 20.76 -65.10
C LEU A 18 1.07 22.05 -64.32
N PRO A 19 1.81 22.31 -63.23
CA PRO A 19 1.85 23.64 -62.63
C PRO A 19 2.63 24.58 -63.57
N ILE A 20 2.01 25.70 -63.96
CA ILE A 20 2.63 26.73 -64.80
C ILE A 20 2.82 27.99 -63.97
N GLY A 21 4.09 28.37 -63.77
CA GLY A 21 4.47 29.47 -62.87
C GLY A 21 4.63 29.02 -61.42
N GLU A 22 4.72 29.98 -60.50
CA GLU A 22 4.79 29.68 -59.07
C GLU A 22 3.38 29.40 -58.54
N VAL A 23 3.12 28.16 -58.14
CA VAL A 23 1.85 27.75 -57.53
C VAL A 23 2.12 27.15 -56.16
N PRO A 24 1.60 27.74 -55.06
CA PRO A 24 1.77 27.18 -53.72
C PRO A 24 1.26 25.72 -53.65
N PRO A 25 1.99 24.78 -53.03
CA PRO A 25 1.61 23.36 -53.03
C PRO A 25 0.23 23.05 -52.44
N ALA A 26 -0.21 23.83 -51.45
CA ALA A 26 -1.55 23.70 -50.86
C ALA A 26 -2.66 24.06 -51.87
N VAL A 27 -2.46 25.15 -52.62
CA VAL A 27 -3.38 25.63 -53.65
C VAL A 27 -3.39 24.69 -54.85
N MET A 28 -2.22 24.20 -55.27
CA MET A 28 -2.10 23.20 -56.33
C MET A 28 -2.90 21.93 -56.01
N ARG A 29 -2.87 21.49 -54.74
CA ARG A 29 -3.63 20.32 -54.28
C ARG A 29 -5.14 20.58 -54.37
N ASP A 30 -5.58 21.77 -54.03
CA ASP A 30 -7.01 22.12 -54.10
C ASP A 30 -7.51 22.16 -55.55
N TYR A 31 -6.81 22.85 -56.46
CA TYR A 31 -7.15 22.86 -57.89
C TYR A 31 -7.12 21.47 -58.52
N SER A 32 -6.12 20.66 -58.17
CA SER A 32 -6.05 19.27 -58.62
C SER A 32 -7.24 18.45 -58.07
N SER A 33 -7.69 18.72 -56.84
CA SER A 33 -8.85 18.03 -56.25
C SER A 33 -10.15 18.32 -56.99
N MET A 34 -10.33 19.55 -57.51
CA MET A 34 -11.48 19.92 -58.33
C MET A 34 -11.44 19.19 -59.67
N LEU A 35 -10.28 19.17 -60.36
CA LEU A 35 -10.12 18.43 -61.61
C LEU A 35 -10.41 16.93 -61.47
N LEU A 36 -9.95 16.32 -60.38
CA LEU A 36 -10.13 14.89 -60.14
C LEU A 36 -11.61 14.47 -59.99
N ARG A 37 -12.54 15.41 -59.76
CA ARG A 37 -13.99 15.12 -59.78
C ARG A 37 -14.53 14.86 -61.19
N HIS A 38 -13.82 15.31 -62.23
CA HIS A 38 -14.21 15.16 -63.64
C HIS A 38 -13.48 14.02 -64.35
N GLN A 39 -13.19 12.91 -63.63
CA GLN A 39 -12.59 11.71 -64.22
C GLN A 39 -13.52 10.98 -65.20
N THR A 40 -14.82 11.18 -65.09
CA THR A 40 -15.81 10.56 -65.99
C THR A 40 -16.76 11.64 -66.48
N ILE A 41 -16.88 11.80 -67.79
CA ILE A 41 -17.78 12.76 -68.41
C ILE A 41 -18.79 11.98 -69.28
N PRO A 42 -20.09 12.05 -68.99
CA PRO A 42 -21.10 11.35 -69.78
C PRO A 42 -21.19 11.93 -71.18
N LEU A 43 -21.38 11.08 -72.18
CA LEU A 43 -21.50 11.49 -73.58
C LEU A 43 -22.73 12.39 -73.82
N SER A 44 -23.80 12.18 -73.05
CA SER A 44 -25.00 13.03 -73.10
C SER A 44 -24.68 14.50 -72.80
N ALA A 45 -23.73 14.77 -71.90
CA ALA A 45 -23.28 16.12 -71.56
C ALA A 45 -22.28 16.73 -72.56
N ILE A 46 -21.76 15.93 -73.48
CA ILE A 46 -20.81 16.35 -74.53
C ILE A 46 -21.56 16.68 -75.83
N SER A 47 -22.72 16.06 -76.05
CA SER A 47 -23.53 16.17 -77.27
C SER A 47 -23.78 17.63 -77.74
N SER A 48 -23.96 18.57 -76.81
CA SER A 48 -24.18 19.99 -77.12
C SER A 48 -22.93 20.73 -77.63
N PHE A 49 -21.74 20.24 -77.31
CA PHE A 49 -20.44 20.81 -77.70
C PHE A 49 -19.84 20.11 -78.93
N TYR A 50 -20.45 19.04 -79.39
CA TYR A 50 -19.97 18.21 -80.49
C TYR A 50 -20.52 18.72 -81.83
N THR A 51 -19.64 19.02 -82.78
CA THR A 51 -20.01 19.45 -84.14
C THR A 51 -19.59 18.40 -85.15
N GLU A 52 -20.56 17.64 -85.66
CA GLU A 52 -20.32 16.59 -86.65
C GLU A 52 -19.89 17.20 -87.99
N HIS A 53 -18.65 16.97 -88.42
CA HIS A 53 -18.11 17.56 -89.65
C HIS A 53 -18.19 16.65 -90.89
N GLN A 54 -18.42 15.33 -90.73
CA GLN A 54 -18.69 14.30 -91.76
C GLN A 54 -19.40 13.09 -91.10
N LYS A 55 -19.83 12.06 -91.86
CA LYS A 55 -20.34 10.80 -91.28
C LYS A 55 -19.33 10.26 -90.26
N SER A 56 -19.68 10.26 -88.97
CA SER A 56 -18.78 9.82 -87.90
C SER A 56 -18.33 8.35 -88.14
N PRO A 57 -17.03 8.02 -87.91
CA PRO A 57 -16.55 6.64 -87.95
C PRO A 57 -17.08 5.77 -86.79
N PHE A 58 -17.75 6.37 -85.79
CA PHE A 58 -18.31 5.67 -84.63
C PHE A 58 -19.80 5.38 -84.83
N ALA A 59 -20.11 4.36 -85.63
CA ALA A 59 -21.49 4.02 -86.02
C ALA A 59 -22.39 3.61 -84.82
N HIS A 60 -21.80 3.10 -83.73
CA HIS A 60 -22.51 2.61 -82.55
C HIS A 60 -22.16 3.39 -81.28
N GLN A 61 -21.87 4.69 -81.39
CA GLN A 61 -21.56 5.55 -80.25
C GLN A 61 -22.74 5.65 -79.25
N PRO A 62 -22.58 5.24 -77.98
CA PRO A 62 -23.67 5.21 -77.00
C PRO A 62 -23.87 6.58 -76.32
N TRP A 63 -24.52 7.52 -77.01
CA TRP A 63 -24.70 8.90 -76.50
C TRP A 63 -25.44 9.01 -75.15
N ASP A 64 -26.41 8.13 -74.89
CA ASP A 64 -27.24 8.21 -73.69
C ASP A 64 -26.62 7.53 -72.45
N SER A 65 -25.82 6.47 -72.65
CA SER A 65 -25.31 5.60 -71.59
C SER A 65 -23.79 5.58 -71.45
N GLY A 66 -23.06 6.03 -72.47
CA GLY A 66 -21.60 6.01 -72.48
C GLY A 66 -20.96 7.22 -71.81
N SER A 67 -19.65 7.13 -71.59
CA SER A 67 -18.84 8.19 -70.98
C SER A 67 -17.40 8.14 -71.46
N LEU A 68 -16.77 9.31 -71.52
CA LEU A 68 -15.32 9.45 -71.67
C LEU A 68 -14.68 9.43 -70.29
N ARG A 69 -13.55 8.72 -70.16
CA ARG A 69 -12.83 8.56 -68.90
C ARG A 69 -11.45 9.18 -68.99
N PHE A 70 -11.07 9.93 -67.97
CA PHE A 70 -9.81 10.65 -67.88
C PHE A 70 -8.96 10.13 -66.73
N LYS A 71 -7.69 9.87 -67.01
CA LYS A 71 -6.65 9.61 -66.02
C LYS A 71 -5.71 10.81 -65.96
N PHE A 72 -5.88 11.65 -64.94
CA PHE A 72 -5.06 12.83 -64.73
C PHE A 72 -3.69 12.46 -64.16
N ILE A 73 -2.62 12.86 -64.83
CA ILE A 73 -1.23 12.64 -64.40
C ILE A 73 -0.68 13.96 -63.89
N LEU A 74 -0.72 14.13 -62.57
CA LEU A 74 -0.22 15.33 -61.89
C LEU A 74 1.31 15.41 -62.02
N GLY A 75 1.82 16.56 -62.46
CA GLY A 75 3.25 16.78 -62.73
C GLY A 75 3.72 16.27 -64.10
N GLY A 76 2.84 15.60 -64.86
CA GLY A 76 3.14 15.04 -66.17
C GLY A 76 4.00 13.77 -66.11
N ALA A 77 4.23 13.17 -67.28
CA ALA A 77 5.11 12.00 -67.45
C ALA A 77 5.85 12.10 -68.79
N PRO A 78 7.07 11.54 -68.93
CA PRO A 78 7.72 11.44 -70.23
C PRO A 78 6.90 10.55 -71.19
N PRO A 79 7.06 10.72 -72.52
CA PRO A 79 6.38 9.89 -73.50
C PRO A 79 6.76 8.42 -73.31
N SER A 80 5.76 7.53 -73.35
CA SER A 80 5.95 6.10 -73.18
C SER A 80 6.56 5.50 -74.44
N PRO A 81 7.61 4.66 -74.35
CA PRO A 81 8.15 3.95 -75.52
C PRO A 81 7.17 2.93 -76.12
N TRP A 82 6.05 2.67 -75.44
CA TRP A 82 5.00 1.73 -75.86
C TRP A 82 3.71 2.45 -76.29
N GLU A 83 3.75 3.76 -76.51
CA GLU A 83 2.56 4.56 -76.81
C GLU A 83 1.89 4.15 -78.14
N ASP A 84 2.65 3.69 -79.12
CA ASP A 84 2.11 3.17 -80.39
C ASP A 84 1.55 1.75 -80.27
N PHE A 85 1.99 0.98 -79.27
CA PHE A 85 1.43 -0.34 -78.99
C PHE A 85 0.13 -0.24 -78.20
N GLN A 86 0.05 0.67 -77.22
CA GLN A 86 -1.10 0.88 -76.34
C GLN A 86 -1.46 2.37 -76.32
N SER A 87 -2.48 2.75 -77.09
CA SER A 87 -2.84 4.16 -77.34
C SER A 87 -3.29 4.89 -76.08
N ASN A 88 -3.85 4.17 -75.09
CA ASN A 88 -4.19 4.70 -73.77
C ASN A 88 -2.97 5.17 -72.95
N ARG A 89 -1.74 4.84 -73.38
CA ARG A 89 -0.50 5.35 -72.77
C ARG A 89 -0.08 6.71 -73.29
N LYS A 90 -0.64 7.16 -74.42
CA LYS A 90 -0.40 8.51 -74.98
C LYS A 90 -1.01 9.55 -74.07
N ILE A 91 -0.27 10.63 -73.83
CA ILE A 91 -0.81 11.85 -73.21
C ILE A 91 -1.53 12.59 -74.32
N LEU A 92 -2.86 12.53 -74.32
CA LEU A 92 -3.71 13.02 -75.42
C LEU A 92 -4.22 14.45 -75.16
N ALA A 93 -4.17 14.91 -73.91
CA ALA A 93 -4.44 16.30 -73.56
C ALA A 93 -3.46 16.83 -72.50
N LEU A 94 -3.24 18.14 -72.55
CA LEU A 94 -2.40 18.87 -71.61
C LEU A 94 -3.20 20.00 -70.95
N ILE A 95 -3.25 19.98 -69.61
CA ILE A 95 -3.87 21.01 -68.79
C ILE A 95 -2.78 21.70 -67.95
N GLY A 96 -2.54 22.98 -68.20
CA GLY A 96 -1.70 23.83 -67.35
C GLY A 96 -2.53 24.44 -66.22
N LEU A 97 -2.09 24.35 -64.97
CA LEU A 97 -2.71 25.01 -63.83
C LEU A 97 -1.86 26.19 -63.37
N CYS A 98 -2.51 27.34 -63.21
CA CYS A 98 -1.85 28.57 -62.78
C CYS A 98 -2.64 29.26 -61.66
N HIS A 99 -1.91 29.88 -60.73
CA HIS A 99 -2.45 30.80 -59.73
C HIS A 99 -2.04 32.23 -60.09
N CYS A 100 -3.00 33.03 -60.56
CA CYS A 100 -2.73 34.38 -61.08
C CYS A 100 -2.11 35.34 -60.04
N PRO A 101 -2.46 35.30 -58.73
CA PRO A 101 -1.82 36.15 -57.73
C PRO A 101 -0.30 35.96 -57.61
N SER A 102 0.20 34.77 -57.91
CA SER A 102 1.64 34.45 -57.93
C SER A 102 2.29 34.64 -59.30
N SER A 103 1.51 34.92 -60.34
CA SER A 103 2.01 35.10 -61.71
C SER A 103 1.22 36.20 -62.45
N PRO A 104 1.60 37.48 -62.25
CA PRO A 104 0.82 38.63 -62.75
C PRO A 104 0.88 38.82 -64.28
N ASP A 105 1.90 38.29 -64.96
CA ASP A 105 2.08 38.43 -66.42
C ASP A 105 1.53 37.22 -67.19
N LEU A 106 0.38 37.40 -67.85
CA LEU A 106 -0.30 36.37 -68.65
C LEU A 106 0.49 35.98 -69.91
N SER A 107 1.25 36.92 -70.48
CA SER A 107 1.99 36.68 -71.72
C SER A 107 3.20 35.77 -71.49
N SER A 108 3.93 36.00 -70.40
CA SER A 108 5.04 35.14 -69.94
C SER A 108 4.54 33.76 -69.52
N LEU A 109 3.40 33.69 -68.84
CA LEU A 109 2.73 32.43 -68.47
C LEU A 109 2.39 31.60 -69.72
N LEU A 110 1.74 32.20 -70.72
CA LEU A 110 1.41 31.51 -71.96
C LEU A 110 2.66 31.06 -72.72
N GLY A 111 3.73 31.86 -72.71
CA GLY A 111 5.03 31.48 -73.24
C GLY A 111 5.62 30.24 -72.57
N ARG A 112 5.55 30.16 -71.23
CA ARG A 112 5.98 28.98 -70.45
C ARG A 112 5.13 27.75 -70.73
N PHE A 113 3.80 27.91 -70.81
CA PHE A 113 2.90 26.81 -71.16
C PHE A 113 3.18 26.27 -72.57
N ASN A 114 3.37 27.15 -73.55
CA ASN A 114 3.71 26.77 -74.92
C ASN A 114 5.12 26.15 -75.03
N ALA A 115 6.05 26.49 -74.14
CA ALA A 115 7.34 25.83 -74.07
C ALA A 115 7.19 24.41 -73.47
N ALA A 116 6.40 24.26 -72.42
CA ALA A 116 6.12 22.97 -71.79
C ALA A 116 5.34 22.02 -72.70
N SER A 117 4.42 22.54 -73.51
CA SER A 117 3.61 21.73 -74.43
C SER A 117 4.43 21.03 -75.53
N LYS A 118 5.58 21.59 -75.92
CA LYS A 118 6.49 20.98 -76.90
C LYS A 118 7.05 19.62 -76.45
N ALA A 119 7.11 19.35 -75.15
CA ALA A 119 7.55 18.06 -74.62
C ALA A 119 6.51 16.95 -74.82
N TYR A 120 5.26 17.29 -75.19
CA TYR A 120 4.14 16.38 -75.33
C TYR A 120 3.62 16.35 -76.77
N SER A 121 4.39 15.78 -77.69
CA SER A 121 4.06 15.71 -79.12
C SER A 121 2.78 14.93 -79.44
N SER A 122 2.38 13.99 -78.56
CA SER A 122 1.19 13.16 -78.71
C SER A 122 -0.10 13.85 -78.22
N ALA A 123 0.00 15.02 -77.58
CA ALA A 123 -1.16 15.75 -77.07
C ALA A 123 -1.91 16.44 -78.21
N LEU A 124 -3.21 16.17 -78.31
CA LEU A 124 -4.10 16.72 -79.32
C LEU A 124 -4.70 18.06 -78.86
N ILE A 125 -4.93 18.19 -77.55
CA ILE A 125 -5.57 19.37 -76.95
C ILE A 125 -4.65 20.00 -75.89
N HIS A 126 -4.53 21.33 -75.94
CA HIS A 126 -3.78 22.12 -74.96
C HIS A 126 -4.68 23.20 -74.37
N ARG A 127 -4.80 23.21 -73.04
CA ARG A 127 -5.54 24.24 -72.29
C ARG A 127 -4.78 24.64 -71.03
N CYS A 128 -4.83 25.91 -70.66
CA CYS A 128 -4.25 26.42 -69.42
C CYS A 128 -5.34 27.10 -68.59
N PHE A 129 -5.58 26.61 -67.38
CA PHE A 129 -6.54 27.15 -66.43
C PHE A 129 -5.81 28.05 -65.45
N ALA A 130 -6.17 29.33 -65.44
CA ALA A 130 -5.58 30.32 -64.55
C ALA A 130 -6.64 30.83 -63.56
N PHE A 131 -6.39 30.57 -62.28
CA PHE A 131 -7.33 30.83 -61.20
C PHE A 131 -7.04 32.17 -60.52
N SER A 132 -8.13 32.84 -60.11
CA SER A 132 -8.11 34.10 -59.36
C SER A 132 -7.40 35.27 -60.07
N PRO A 133 -7.74 35.58 -61.34
CA PRO A 133 -7.18 36.71 -62.07
C PRO A 133 -7.54 38.04 -61.39
N ALA A 134 -6.62 39.01 -61.48
CA ALA A 134 -6.86 40.40 -61.12
C ALA A 134 -7.66 41.13 -62.22
N ASP A 135 -8.33 42.23 -61.87
CA ASP A 135 -9.17 43.00 -62.81
C ASP A 135 -8.40 43.47 -64.06
N SER A 136 -7.14 43.87 -63.90
CA SER A 136 -6.25 44.25 -65.01
C SER A 136 -5.95 43.10 -65.97
N GLN A 137 -5.95 41.86 -65.47
CA GLN A 137 -5.68 40.65 -66.27
C GLN A 137 -6.94 40.21 -67.05
N LEU A 138 -8.14 40.49 -66.52
CA LEU A 138 -9.42 40.25 -67.20
C LEU A 138 -9.56 41.14 -68.45
N GLU A 139 -9.10 42.40 -68.38
CA GLU A 139 -9.09 43.30 -69.54
C GLU A 139 -8.05 42.91 -70.62
N GLU A 140 -6.87 42.41 -70.20
CA GLU A 140 -5.86 41.91 -71.13
C GLU A 140 -6.33 40.63 -71.85
N TRP A 141 -7.07 39.78 -71.13
CA TRP A 141 -7.60 38.52 -71.63
C TRP A 141 -8.56 38.67 -72.81
N SER A 142 -9.46 39.66 -72.77
CA SER A 142 -10.42 39.94 -73.85
C SER A 142 -9.77 40.20 -75.21
N LYS A 143 -8.45 40.43 -75.26
CA LYS A 143 -7.68 40.68 -76.49
C LYS A 143 -6.86 39.46 -76.97
N LYS A 144 -6.66 38.42 -76.16
CA LYS A 144 -5.74 37.28 -76.42
C LYS A 144 -6.35 35.90 -76.11
N GLY A 145 -7.64 35.72 -76.38
CA GLY A 145 -8.36 34.46 -76.15
C GLY A 145 -7.93 33.33 -77.09
N GLY A 146 -7.16 32.37 -76.58
CA GLY A 146 -6.73 31.17 -77.31
C GLY A 146 -6.75 29.92 -76.44
N ASN A 147 -5.60 29.55 -75.88
CA ASN A 147 -5.44 28.32 -75.07
C ASN A 147 -5.51 28.54 -73.55
N LEU A 148 -5.56 29.78 -73.09
CA LEU A 148 -5.69 30.12 -71.68
C LEU A 148 -7.19 30.25 -71.34
N MET A 149 -7.59 30.01 -70.10
CA MET A 149 -8.96 30.14 -69.59
C MET A 149 -8.87 30.73 -68.20
N LEU A 150 -9.60 31.81 -67.94
CA LEU A 150 -9.57 32.50 -66.67
C LEU A 150 -10.74 32.07 -65.78
N PHE A 151 -10.45 31.77 -64.52
CA PHE A 151 -11.43 31.45 -63.48
C PHE A 151 -11.45 32.58 -62.45
N PRO A 152 -12.39 33.55 -62.56
CA PRO A 152 -12.54 34.64 -61.61
C PRO A 152 -12.62 34.16 -60.15
N PRO A 153 -12.19 34.99 -59.18
CA PRO A 153 -12.38 34.65 -57.77
C PRO A 153 -13.88 34.52 -57.46
N ALA A 154 -14.30 33.32 -57.12
CA ALA A 154 -15.70 32.97 -56.84
C ALA A 154 -15.75 31.80 -55.86
N ASP A 155 -16.94 31.48 -55.35
CA ASP A 155 -17.14 30.33 -54.46
C ASP A 155 -16.74 29.01 -55.14
N ARG A 156 -16.33 28.02 -54.34
CA ARG A 156 -15.86 26.73 -54.88
C ARG A 156 -16.87 26.07 -55.82
N GLU A 157 -18.16 26.15 -55.50
CA GLU A 157 -19.23 25.54 -56.30
C GLU A 157 -19.33 26.17 -57.71
N THR A 158 -19.17 27.49 -57.82
CA THR A 158 -19.21 28.18 -59.11
C THR A 158 -17.94 27.91 -59.93
N GLN A 159 -16.78 27.81 -59.28
CA GLN A 159 -15.55 27.39 -59.96
C GLN A 159 -15.61 25.94 -60.45
N GLU A 160 -16.19 25.04 -59.66
CA GLU A 160 -16.41 23.63 -60.06
C GLU A 160 -17.40 23.52 -61.23
N LEU A 161 -18.48 24.31 -61.24
CA LEU A 161 -19.43 24.35 -62.37
C LEU A 161 -18.74 24.84 -63.66
N HIS A 162 -17.94 25.91 -63.58
CA HIS A 162 -17.20 26.41 -64.74
C HIS A 162 -16.17 25.38 -65.24
N LEU A 163 -15.48 24.71 -64.32
CA LEU A 163 -14.53 23.65 -64.65
C LEU A 163 -15.23 22.48 -65.34
N GLN A 164 -16.44 22.12 -64.90
CA GLN A 164 -17.25 21.10 -65.54
C GLN A 164 -17.51 21.42 -67.02
N THR A 165 -17.94 22.65 -67.34
CA THR A 165 -18.16 23.09 -68.72
C THR A 165 -16.88 23.03 -69.55
N MET A 166 -15.76 23.53 -69.01
CA MET A 166 -14.46 23.48 -69.71
C MET A 166 -14.00 22.05 -69.97
N MET A 167 -14.23 21.13 -69.03
CA MET A 167 -13.89 19.73 -69.20
C MET A 167 -14.79 19.03 -70.23
N GLN A 168 -16.08 19.41 -70.33
CA GLN A 168 -16.98 18.93 -71.38
C GLN A 168 -16.54 19.40 -72.77
N GLU A 169 -16.07 20.64 -72.91
CA GLU A 169 -15.50 21.16 -74.16
C GLU A 169 -14.21 20.41 -74.57
N ILE A 170 -13.30 20.16 -73.62
CA ILE A 170 -12.08 19.35 -73.87
C ILE A 170 -12.46 17.94 -74.33
N ALA A 171 -13.46 17.34 -73.69
CA ALA A 171 -13.98 16.03 -74.05
C ALA A 171 -14.56 15.99 -75.47
N ALA A 172 -15.37 16.98 -75.86
CA ALA A 172 -15.88 17.12 -77.23
C ALA A 172 -14.76 17.27 -78.25
N ALA A 173 -13.77 18.11 -77.96
CA ALA A 173 -12.64 18.36 -78.85
C ALA A 173 -11.78 17.11 -79.07
N LEU A 174 -11.53 16.33 -78.00
CA LEU A 174 -10.82 15.06 -78.10
C LEU A 174 -11.58 14.04 -78.94
N LEU A 175 -12.90 13.94 -78.76
CA LEU A 175 -13.74 13.02 -79.55
C LEU A 175 -13.64 13.33 -81.06
N MET A 176 -13.74 14.62 -81.44
CA MET A 176 -13.58 15.05 -82.83
C MET A 176 -12.16 14.78 -83.39
N GLU A 177 -11.11 14.93 -82.58
CA GLU A 177 -9.75 14.60 -83.02
C GLU A 177 -9.54 13.08 -83.18
N PHE A 178 -10.18 12.26 -82.36
CA PHE A 178 -10.17 10.80 -82.53
C PHE A 178 -10.83 10.38 -83.84
N GLU A 179 -11.96 10.98 -84.22
CA GLU A 179 -12.61 10.73 -85.51
C GLU A 179 -11.70 11.07 -86.69
N LYS A 180 -11.08 12.25 -86.66
CA LYS A 180 -10.11 12.67 -87.67
C LYS A 180 -8.94 11.70 -87.78
N TRP A 181 -8.49 11.15 -86.66
CA TRP A 181 -7.40 10.18 -86.65
C TRP A 181 -7.83 8.84 -87.26
N VAL A 182 -8.99 8.31 -86.87
CA VAL A 182 -9.52 7.02 -87.37
C VAL A 182 -9.70 7.06 -88.88
N LEU A 183 -10.29 8.13 -89.44
CA LEU A 183 -10.47 8.30 -90.89
C LEU A 183 -9.13 8.37 -91.66
N LYS A 184 -8.08 8.94 -91.05
CA LYS A 184 -6.72 9.00 -91.65
C LYS A 184 -5.98 7.67 -91.55
N ALA A 185 -6.19 6.91 -90.48
CA ALA A 185 -5.52 5.64 -90.23
C ALA A 185 -5.86 4.59 -91.29
N GLU A 186 -7.12 4.56 -91.74
CA GLU A 186 -7.58 3.66 -92.81
C GLU A 186 -6.94 3.97 -94.18
N SER A 187 -6.64 5.24 -94.46
CA SER A 187 -6.16 5.71 -95.76
C SER A 187 -4.63 5.76 -95.90
N THR A 188 -3.89 5.96 -94.81
CA THR A 188 -2.46 6.36 -94.90
C THR A 188 -1.46 5.23 -94.58
N GLY A 189 -1.91 4.08 -94.05
CA GLY A 189 -1.01 3.01 -93.65
C GLY A 189 0.09 3.48 -92.68
N THR A 190 -0.27 3.98 -91.50
CA THR A 190 0.73 4.39 -90.51
C THR A 190 1.69 3.23 -90.17
N ILE A 191 3.00 3.54 -90.08
CA ILE A 191 4.01 2.53 -89.69
C ILE A 191 4.09 2.52 -88.17
N LEU A 192 3.36 1.61 -87.54
CA LEU A 192 3.38 1.40 -86.09
C LEU A 192 4.56 0.49 -85.73
N LYS A 193 5.51 1.03 -84.96
CA LYS A 193 6.68 0.29 -84.48
C LYS A 193 6.67 0.17 -82.97
N THR A 194 7.20 -0.94 -82.49
CA THR A 194 7.47 -1.17 -81.07
C THR A 194 8.98 -1.30 -80.86
N PRO A 195 9.48 -1.10 -79.62
CA PRO A 195 10.87 -1.40 -79.28
C PRO A 195 11.33 -2.84 -79.58
N LEU A 196 10.41 -3.77 -79.85
CA LEU A 196 10.69 -5.16 -80.20
C LEU A 196 10.98 -5.36 -81.70
N ASP A 197 10.57 -4.41 -82.55
CA ASP A 197 10.73 -4.54 -84.01
C ASP A 197 12.19 -4.19 -84.40
N SER A 198 13.05 -5.21 -84.54
CA SER A 198 14.42 -5.05 -85.08
C SER A 198 14.44 -4.98 -86.62
N GLN A 199 15.41 -4.24 -87.18
CA GLN A 199 15.56 -4.04 -88.63
C GLN A 199 16.04 -5.33 -89.32
N SER A 200 15.12 -6.23 -89.65
CA SER A 200 15.42 -7.40 -90.48
C SER A 200 15.22 -7.07 -91.98
N SER A 201 16.17 -7.49 -92.81
CA SER A 201 16.09 -7.40 -94.27
C SER A 201 15.06 -8.40 -94.80
N LEU A 202 14.00 -7.90 -95.44
CA LEU A 202 12.82 -8.69 -95.78
C LEU A 202 13.00 -9.50 -97.08
N SER A 203 12.69 -10.80 -97.02
CA SER A 203 12.39 -11.67 -98.17
C SER A 203 10.95 -11.45 -98.70
N SER A 204 10.63 -11.92 -99.91
CA SER A 204 9.32 -11.69 -100.55
C SER A 204 8.10 -12.24 -99.79
N GLU A 205 8.23 -13.38 -99.11
CA GLU A 205 7.19 -13.93 -98.23
C GLU A 205 6.98 -13.08 -96.96
N GLU A 206 8.06 -12.48 -96.46
CA GLU A 206 8.02 -11.60 -95.29
C GLU A 206 7.36 -10.26 -95.63
N VAL A 207 7.42 -9.79 -96.87
CA VAL A 207 6.73 -8.56 -97.31
C VAL A 207 5.20 -8.71 -97.25
N ILE A 208 4.65 -9.87 -97.68
CA ILE A 208 3.20 -10.13 -97.61
C ILE A 208 2.75 -10.26 -96.15
N LYS A 209 3.53 -10.99 -95.33
CA LYS A 209 3.29 -11.08 -93.88
C LYS A 209 3.39 -9.71 -93.21
N ALA A 210 4.35 -8.87 -93.59
CA ALA A 210 4.52 -7.51 -93.08
C ALA A 210 3.36 -6.59 -93.44
N LYS A 211 2.80 -6.69 -94.67
CA LYS A 211 1.60 -5.95 -95.07
C LYS A 211 0.38 -6.34 -94.22
N LYS A 212 0.17 -7.65 -94.00
CA LYS A 212 -0.91 -8.15 -93.13
C LYS A 212 -0.69 -7.78 -91.65
N ARG A 213 0.55 -7.80 -91.15
CA ARG A 213 0.89 -7.32 -89.80
C ARG A 213 0.55 -5.84 -89.65
N ARG A 214 0.96 -4.99 -90.60
CA ARG A 214 0.66 -3.55 -90.58
C ARG A 214 -0.85 -3.29 -90.56
N LEU A 215 -1.63 -4.03 -91.36
CA LEU A 215 -3.09 -3.93 -91.34
C LEU A 215 -3.69 -4.37 -89.98
N GLY A 216 -3.22 -5.50 -89.41
CA GLY A 216 -3.67 -5.96 -88.09
C GLY A 216 -3.34 -4.97 -86.97
N ARG A 217 -2.13 -4.41 -86.97
CA ARG A 217 -1.70 -3.36 -86.02
C ARG A 217 -2.52 -2.07 -86.17
N ALA A 218 -2.82 -1.65 -87.40
CA ALA A 218 -3.67 -0.50 -87.68
C ALA A 218 -5.10 -0.73 -87.17
N GLN A 219 -5.71 -1.89 -87.47
CA GLN A 219 -7.05 -2.26 -86.98
C GLN A 219 -7.11 -2.30 -85.45
N LYS A 220 -6.09 -2.86 -84.79
CA LYS A 220 -5.97 -2.83 -83.33
C LYS A 220 -5.99 -1.40 -82.80
N THR A 221 -5.21 -0.51 -83.41
CA THR A 221 -5.07 0.88 -82.98
C THR A 221 -6.34 1.68 -83.23
N ILE A 222 -7.03 1.46 -84.35
CA ILE A 222 -8.38 2.01 -84.60
C ILE A 222 -9.33 1.56 -83.49
N GLY A 223 -9.30 0.27 -83.13
CA GLY A 223 -10.05 -0.26 -81.98
C GLY A 223 -9.74 0.46 -80.67
N ASP A 224 -8.47 0.78 -80.38
CA ASP A 224 -8.11 1.56 -79.19
C ASP A 224 -8.71 2.97 -79.20
N TYR A 225 -8.68 3.67 -80.34
CA TYR A 225 -9.28 5.01 -80.44
C TYR A 225 -10.81 4.98 -80.33
N CYS A 226 -11.48 3.96 -80.89
CA CYS A 226 -12.92 3.74 -80.67
C CYS A 226 -13.22 3.50 -79.18
N LEU A 227 -12.36 2.73 -78.48
CA LEU A 227 -12.51 2.46 -77.06
C LEU A 227 -12.28 3.72 -76.20
N LEU A 228 -11.28 4.54 -76.54
CA LEU A 228 -11.02 5.83 -75.90
C LEU A 228 -12.13 6.85 -76.17
N ALA A 229 -12.77 6.79 -77.34
CA ALA A 229 -13.95 7.57 -77.69
C ALA A 229 -15.22 7.12 -76.95
N GLY A 230 -15.18 6.01 -76.22
CA GLY A 230 -16.33 5.48 -75.49
C GLY A 230 -17.33 4.71 -76.37
N SER A 231 -16.90 4.22 -77.56
CA SER A 231 -17.69 3.30 -78.40
C SER A 231 -17.15 1.86 -78.32
N PRO A 232 -17.62 1.04 -77.37
CA PRO A 232 -17.11 -0.31 -77.16
C PRO A 232 -17.53 -1.30 -78.25
N VAL A 233 -18.72 -1.14 -78.86
CA VAL A 233 -19.21 -2.02 -79.92
C VAL A 233 -18.36 -1.89 -81.18
N ASP A 234 -18.10 -0.65 -81.62
CA ASP A 234 -17.22 -0.37 -82.76
C ASP A 234 -15.79 -0.84 -82.49
N ALA A 235 -15.28 -0.60 -81.27
CA ALA A 235 -13.95 -1.05 -80.88
C ALA A 235 -13.82 -2.58 -80.97
N ASN A 236 -14.82 -3.33 -80.51
CA ASN A 236 -14.79 -4.79 -80.52
C ASN A 236 -14.83 -5.38 -81.95
N ALA A 237 -15.52 -4.73 -82.89
CA ALA A 237 -15.51 -5.12 -84.30
C ALA A 237 -14.08 -5.02 -84.89
N HIS A 238 -13.40 -3.90 -84.68
CA HIS A 238 -12.02 -3.70 -85.12
C HIS A 238 -11.03 -4.63 -84.42
N TYR A 239 -11.19 -4.89 -83.11
CA TYR A 239 -10.35 -5.86 -82.42
C TYR A 239 -10.54 -7.28 -82.95
N THR A 240 -11.76 -7.68 -83.32
CA THR A 240 -12.02 -9.01 -83.90
C THR A 240 -11.24 -9.19 -85.21
N THR A 241 -11.28 -8.19 -86.09
CA THR A 241 -10.47 -8.18 -87.32
C THR A 241 -8.96 -8.20 -87.03
N ALA A 242 -8.51 -7.42 -86.03
CA ALA A 242 -7.11 -7.40 -85.63
C ALA A 242 -6.62 -8.74 -85.06
N LEU A 243 -7.47 -9.45 -84.30
CA LEU A 243 -7.17 -10.77 -83.75
C LEU A 243 -6.97 -11.81 -84.84
N GLU A 244 -7.84 -11.84 -85.85
CA GLU A 244 -7.72 -12.75 -87.01
C GLU A 244 -6.43 -12.48 -87.80
N LEU A 245 -6.17 -11.21 -88.13
CA LEU A 245 -4.97 -10.80 -88.88
C LEU A 245 -3.67 -11.08 -88.10
N SER A 246 -3.65 -10.83 -86.79
CA SER A 246 -2.48 -11.08 -85.94
C SER A 246 -2.22 -12.58 -85.77
N ARG A 247 -3.28 -13.40 -85.65
CA ARG A 247 -3.17 -14.87 -85.59
C ARG A 247 -2.60 -15.45 -86.89
N LEU A 248 -3.03 -14.95 -88.05
CA LEU A 248 -2.52 -15.40 -89.36
C LEU A 248 -1.05 -15.02 -89.61
N THR A 249 -0.56 -13.97 -88.96
CA THR A 249 0.81 -13.47 -89.14
C THR A 249 1.79 -13.95 -88.08
N GLY A 250 1.30 -14.62 -87.03
CA GLY A 250 2.10 -15.08 -85.90
C GLY A 250 2.55 -13.97 -84.95
N ASP A 251 1.97 -12.77 -85.03
CA ASP A 251 2.31 -11.63 -84.18
C ASP A 251 1.62 -11.76 -82.82
N PHE A 252 2.13 -12.66 -81.96
CA PHE A 252 1.49 -12.98 -80.66
C PHE A 252 1.46 -11.79 -79.69
N PHE A 253 2.40 -10.85 -79.80
CA PHE A 253 2.43 -9.67 -78.93
C PHE A 253 1.27 -8.72 -79.25
N TRP A 254 1.05 -8.42 -80.53
CA TRP A 254 -0.11 -7.62 -80.97
C TRP A 254 -1.44 -8.38 -80.87
N LEU A 255 -1.42 -9.70 -81.02
CA LEU A 255 -2.58 -10.55 -80.73
C LEU A 255 -3.00 -10.42 -79.25
N ALA A 256 -2.05 -10.47 -78.32
CA ALA A 256 -2.32 -10.31 -76.90
C ALA A 256 -2.89 -8.91 -76.59
N GLY A 257 -2.31 -7.85 -77.17
CA GLY A 257 -2.80 -6.48 -77.01
C GLY A 257 -4.20 -6.25 -77.60
N ALA A 258 -4.53 -6.86 -78.74
CA ALA A 258 -5.87 -6.80 -79.32
C ALA A 258 -6.91 -7.57 -78.47
N LEU A 259 -6.50 -8.71 -77.88
CA LEU A 259 -7.36 -9.49 -76.98
C LEU A 259 -7.59 -8.75 -75.66
N GLU A 260 -6.57 -8.09 -75.12
CA GLU A 260 -6.68 -7.23 -73.94
C GLU A 260 -7.66 -6.07 -74.20
N GLY A 261 -7.57 -5.42 -75.35
CA GLY A 261 -8.50 -4.37 -75.79
C GLY A 261 -9.94 -4.86 -75.97
N SER A 262 -10.13 -6.04 -76.57
CA SER A 262 -11.47 -6.60 -76.78
C SER A 262 -12.16 -7.00 -75.47
N VAL A 263 -11.41 -7.51 -74.49
CA VAL A 263 -11.96 -7.77 -73.14
C VAL A 263 -12.34 -6.47 -72.45
N CYS A 264 -11.53 -5.42 -72.58
CA CYS A 264 -11.91 -4.10 -72.08
C CYS A 264 -13.19 -3.60 -72.74
N ALA A 265 -13.31 -3.66 -74.06
CA ALA A 265 -14.51 -3.25 -74.79
C ALA A 265 -15.76 -4.01 -74.30
N LEU A 266 -15.66 -5.33 -74.14
CA LEU A 266 -16.75 -6.18 -73.61
C LEU A 266 -17.18 -5.76 -72.20
N LEU A 267 -16.23 -5.43 -71.32
CA LEU A 267 -16.51 -4.96 -69.96
C LEU A 267 -17.18 -3.59 -69.96
N ILE A 268 -16.71 -2.67 -70.81
CA ILE A 268 -17.24 -1.30 -70.90
C ILE A 268 -18.67 -1.29 -71.46
N ASP A 269 -18.97 -2.12 -72.45
CA ASP A 269 -20.30 -2.28 -73.05
C ASP A 269 -21.35 -2.74 -72.01
N ARG A 270 -20.96 -3.66 -71.12
CA ARG A 270 -21.85 -4.24 -70.09
C ARG A 270 -21.68 -3.60 -68.72
N MET A 271 -21.09 -2.41 -68.66
CA MET A 271 -20.86 -1.67 -67.41
C MET A 271 -22.15 -1.54 -66.60
N GLY A 272 -22.14 -2.04 -65.36
CA GLY A 272 -23.28 -1.97 -64.43
C GLY A 272 -24.12 -3.26 -64.34
N GLN A 273 -23.90 -4.24 -65.22
CA GLN A 273 -24.54 -5.57 -65.12
C GLN A 273 -23.55 -6.57 -64.51
N ARG A 274 -23.88 -7.13 -63.34
CA ARG A 274 -23.08 -8.20 -62.71
C ARG A 274 -23.60 -9.57 -63.16
N ASP A 275 -23.04 -10.07 -64.25
CA ASP A 275 -23.35 -11.39 -64.79
C ASP A 275 -22.18 -12.36 -64.49
N PRO A 276 -22.38 -13.46 -63.76
CA PRO A 276 -21.34 -14.47 -63.53
C PRO A 276 -20.76 -15.05 -64.84
N VAL A 277 -21.54 -15.09 -65.92
CA VAL A 277 -21.09 -15.56 -67.23
C VAL A 277 -20.05 -14.61 -67.84
N LEU A 278 -20.25 -13.30 -67.66
CA LEU A 278 -19.28 -12.29 -68.11
C LEU A 278 -17.96 -12.42 -67.34
N GLU A 279 -18.02 -12.68 -66.03
CA GLU A 279 -16.83 -12.87 -65.21
C GLU A 279 -16.00 -14.09 -65.67
N GLU A 280 -16.66 -15.20 -66.02
CA GLU A 280 -15.99 -16.39 -66.54
C GLU A 280 -15.38 -16.17 -67.92
N GLU A 281 -16.08 -15.47 -68.81
CA GLU A 281 -15.57 -15.11 -70.14
C GLU A 281 -14.34 -14.19 -70.03
N VAL A 282 -14.39 -13.18 -69.17
CA VAL A 282 -13.26 -12.28 -68.90
C VAL A 282 -12.08 -13.07 -68.35
N ARG A 283 -12.31 -13.96 -67.38
CA ARG A 283 -11.28 -14.85 -66.80
C ARG A 283 -10.61 -15.69 -67.89
N TYR A 284 -11.39 -16.38 -68.73
CA TYR A 284 -10.88 -17.23 -69.79
C TYR A 284 -10.05 -16.46 -70.83
N ARG A 285 -10.57 -15.32 -71.32
CA ARG A 285 -9.86 -14.50 -72.29
C ARG A 285 -8.58 -13.90 -71.72
N TYR A 286 -8.58 -13.43 -70.48
CA TYR A 286 -7.38 -12.84 -69.87
C TYR A 286 -6.29 -13.89 -69.56
N HIS A 287 -6.66 -15.12 -69.19
CA HIS A 287 -5.69 -16.20 -69.12
C HIS A 287 -5.02 -16.46 -70.47
N SER A 288 -5.79 -16.37 -71.56
CA SER A 288 -5.23 -16.45 -72.91
C SER A 288 -4.31 -15.26 -73.23
N VAL A 289 -4.64 -14.04 -72.81
CA VAL A 289 -3.77 -12.85 -72.91
C VAL A 289 -2.40 -13.11 -72.24
N ILE A 290 -2.42 -13.58 -70.98
CA ILE A 290 -1.19 -13.88 -70.22
C ILE A 290 -0.34 -14.93 -70.96
N VAL A 291 -0.97 -16.00 -71.46
CA VAL A 291 -0.28 -17.05 -72.24
C VAL A 291 0.29 -16.50 -73.55
N HIS A 292 -0.41 -15.61 -74.24
CA HIS A 292 0.07 -15.01 -75.49
C HIS A 292 1.23 -14.04 -75.27
N TYR A 293 1.20 -13.20 -74.23
CA TYR A 293 2.35 -12.39 -73.84
C TYR A 293 3.55 -13.28 -73.48
N ARG A 294 3.34 -14.38 -72.73
CA ARG A 294 4.41 -15.34 -72.43
C ARG A 294 4.96 -16.03 -73.69
N LYS A 295 4.11 -16.40 -74.65
CA LYS A 295 4.54 -17.02 -75.92
C LYS A 295 5.38 -16.07 -76.78
N SER A 296 5.11 -14.76 -76.72
CA SER A 296 5.91 -13.76 -77.45
C SER A 296 7.38 -13.71 -77.00
N PHE A 297 7.68 -14.13 -75.76
CA PHE A 297 9.03 -14.24 -75.23
C PHE A 297 9.86 -15.37 -75.88
N ILE A 298 9.21 -16.45 -76.32
CA ILE A 298 9.89 -17.71 -76.73
C ILE A 298 10.34 -17.68 -78.20
N GLN A 299 9.76 -16.81 -79.02
CA GLN A 299 9.95 -16.87 -80.48
C GLN A 299 11.20 -16.18 -81.04
N GLU A 300 11.86 -15.26 -80.31
CA GLU A 300 13.05 -14.58 -80.80
C GLU A 300 14.08 -14.32 -79.69
N ASN A 301 15.05 -15.22 -79.53
CA ASN A 301 16.19 -15.13 -78.59
C ASN A 301 17.14 -13.93 -78.82
N ALA A 302 16.78 -12.96 -79.68
CA ALA A 302 17.61 -11.81 -80.08
C ALA A 302 17.05 -10.45 -79.64
N GLN A 303 15.98 -10.40 -78.84
CA GLN A 303 15.35 -9.13 -78.43
C GLN A 303 16.03 -8.54 -77.18
N ARG A 304 16.41 -7.25 -77.25
CA ARG A 304 17.03 -6.49 -76.14
C ARG A 304 16.05 -6.12 -75.02
N VAL A 305 14.74 -6.31 -75.22
CA VAL A 305 13.66 -5.89 -74.30
C VAL A 305 12.72 -7.06 -74.06
N SER A 306 12.52 -7.43 -72.79
CA SER A 306 11.68 -8.58 -72.41
C SER A 306 10.20 -8.19 -72.29
N PRO A 307 9.25 -8.90 -72.95
CA PRO A 307 7.81 -8.68 -72.80
C PRO A 307 7.24 -9.11 -71.43
N ILE A 308 8.06 -9.62 -70.50
CA ILE A 308 7.63 -10.08 -69.17
C ILE A 308 6.88 -8.99 -68.38
N THR A 309 7.23 -7.72 -68.58
CA THR A 309 6.53 -6.57 -67.98
C THR A 309 5.03 -6.57 -68.30
N PHE A 310 4.65 -6.92 -69.53
CA PHE A 310 3.25 -6.97 -69.97
C PHE A 310 2.54 -8.24 -69.50
N GLU A 311 3.24 -9.37 -69.43
CA GLU A 311 2.71 -10.59 -68.81
C GLU A 311 2.31 -10.32 -67.36
N LEU A 312 3.22 -9.73 -66.58
CA LEU A 312 3.00 -9.42 -65.16
C LEU A 312 1.92 -8.35 -64.97
N GLU A 313 1.90 -7.32 -65.81
CA GLU A 313 0.85 -6.30 -65.80
C GLU A 313 -0.52 -6.93 -66.09
N ALA A 314 -0.62 -7.84 -67.06
CA ALA A 314 -1.85 -8.55 -67.37
C ALA A 314 -2.29 -9.47 -66.21
N THR A 315 -1.35 -10.16 -65.56
CA THR A 315 -1.64 -10.95 -64.35
C THR A 315 -2.21 -10.08 -63.23
N LEU A 316 -1.65 -8.88 -62.99
CA LEU A 316 -2.18 -7.94 -62.00
C LEU A 316 -3.57 -7.41 -62.36
N LYS A 317 -3.83 -7.07 -63.62
CA LYS A 317 -5.15 -6.61 -64.09
C LYS A 317 -6.22 -7.67 -63.85
N LEU A 318 -5.93 -8.94 -64.16
CA LEU A 318 -6.83 -10.07 -63.87
C LEU A 318 -7.01 -10.26 -62.36
N ALA A 319 -5.93 -10.26 -61.58
CA ALA A 319 -5.99 -10.41 -60.13
C ALA A 319 -6.83 -9.30 -59.48
N ARG A 320 -6.71 -8.06 -59.95
CA ARG A 320 -7.52 -6.91 -59.52
C ARG A 320 -9.00 -7.10 -59.84
N PHE A 321 -9.34 -7.56 -61.05
CA PHE A 321 -10.72 -7.82 -61.45
C PHE A 321 -11.38 -8.92 -60.59
N LEU A 322 -10.64 -9.99 -60.30
CA LEU A 322 -11.12 -11.12 -59.48
C LEU A 322 -11.01 -10.88 -57.96
N CYS A 323 -10.53 -9.71 -57.53
CA CYS A 323 -10.20 -9.42 -56.12
C CYS A 323 -11.45 -9.34 -55.23
N ARG A 324 -11.98 -10.50 -54.85
CA ARG A 324 -13.14 -10.69 -53.94
C ARG A 324 -12.83 -11.81 -52.96
N ARG A 325 -13.53 -11.83 -51.82
CA ARG A 325 -13.29 -12.84 -50.77
C ARG A 325 -13.54 -14.27 -51.24
N GLU A 326 -14.53 -14.48 -52.11
CA GLU A 326 -14.94 -15.79 -52.64
C GLU A 326 -13.88 -16.41 -53.57
N LEU A 327 -13.20 -15.61 -54.38
CA LEU A 327 -12.19 -16.05 -55.35
C LEU A 327 -10.74 -15.90 -54.82
N SER A 328 -10.57 -15.80 -53.50
CA SER A 328 -9.29 -15.52 -52.87
C SER A 328 -8.17 -16.52 -53.23
N LYS A 329 -8.50 -17.80 -53.44
CA LYS A 329 -7.53 -18.82 -53.85
C LYS A 329 -6.88 -18.51 -55.21
N GLU A 330 -7.70 -18.24 -56.23
CA GLU A 330 -7.24 -17.93 -57.58
C GLU A 330 -6.41 -16.66 -57.61
N VAL A 331 -6.87 -15.61 -56.92
CA VAL A 331 -6.14 -14.34 -56.84
C VAL A 331 -4.78 -14.54 -56.16
N VAL A 332 -4.71 -15.37 -55.10
CA VAL A 332 -3.44 -15.69 -54.43
C VAL A 332 -2.48 -16.41 -55.37
N GLU A 333 -2.96 -17.35 -56.19
CA GLU A 333 -2.14 -18.06 -57.19
C GLU A 333 -1.57 -17.09 -58.24
N LEU A 334 -2.41 -16.20 -58.78
CA LEU A 334 -1.98 -15.15 -59.72
C LEU A 334 -0.94 -14.20 -59.10
N LEU A 335 -1.18 -13.73 -57.88
CA LEU A 335 -0.25 -12.84 -57.17
C LEU A 335 1.08 -13.53 -56.83
N THR A 336 1.05 -14.82 -56.51
CA THR A 336 2.27 -15.60 -56.23
C THR A 336 3.09 -15.78 -57.50
N ALA A 337 2.44 -16.13 -58.63
CA ALA A 337 3.11 -16.21 -59.92
C ALA A 337 3.70 -14.85 -60.35
N ALA A 338 2.98 -13.75 -60.11
CA ALA A 338 3.48 -12.40 -60.39
C ALA A 338 4.69 -12.04 -59.51
N ALA A 339 4.65 -12.41 -58.22
CA ALA A 339 5.77 -12.19 -57.29
C ALA A 339 7.03 -12.97 -57.68
N ASP A 340 6.89 -14.20 -58.19
CA ASP A 340 8.03 -14.99 -58.68
C ASP A 340 8.62 -14.40 -59.96
N GLY A 341 7.77 -13.95 -60.89
CA GLY A 341 8.20 -13.26 -62.11
C GLY A 341 8.88 -11.91 -61.86
N ALA A 342 8.64 -11.28 -60.70
CA ALA A 342 9.28 -10.01 -60.32
C ALA A 342 10.81 -10.08 -60.29
N LYS A 343 11.40 -11.26 -60.03
CA LYS A 343 12.86 -11.45 -59.99
C LYS A 343 13.51 -11.32 -61.37
N SER A 344 12.74 -11.55 -62.43
CA SER A 344 13.18 -11.47 -63.82
C SER A 344 13.07 -10.06 -64.41
N LEU A 345 12.51 -9.09 -63.65
CA LEU A 345 12.46 -7.69 -64.04
C LEU A 345 13.81 -7.01 -63.77
N ILE A 346 14.36 -6.36 -64.81
CA ILE A 346 15.64 -5.66 -64.76
C ILE A 346 15.50 -4.30 -64.07
N ASP A 347 14.43 -3.56 -64.36
CA ASP A 347 14.19 -2.24 -63.78
C ASP A 347 13.65 -2.33 -62.35
N ALA A 348 14.33 -1.66 -61.41
CA ALA A 348 13.92 -1.57 -60.02
C ALA A 348 12.59 -0.82 -59.86
N SER A 349 12.27 0.12 -60.77
CA SER A 349 11.02 0.88 -60.76
C SER A 349 9.83 -0.03 -61.07
N ASP A 350 9.97 -0.91 -62.06
CA ASP A 350 8.96 -1.90 -62.40
C ASP A 350 8.72 -2.92 -61.28
N ARG A 351 9.80 -3.38 -60.63
CA ARG A 351 9.72 -4.22 -59.44
C ARG A 351 9.00 -3.54 -58.29
N LEU A 352 9.25 -2.24 -58.10
CA LEU A 352 8.61 -1.44 -57.06
C LEU A 352 7.10 -1.33 -57.30
N ILE A 353 6.69 -0.96 -58.52
CA ILE A 353 5.28 -0.89 -58.91
C ILE A 353 4.61 -2.24 -58.68
N LEU A 354 5.20 -3.33 -59.16
CA LEU A 354 4.68 -4.69 -59.01
C LEU A 354 4.44 -5.06 -57.54
N TYR A 355 5.42 -4.86 -56.66
CA TYR A 355 5.24 -5.19 -55.23
C TYR A 355 4.24 -4.29 -54.51
N VAL A 356 4.13 -3.01 -54.89
CA VAL A 356 3.09 -2.11 -54.37
C VAL A 356 1.71 -2.64 -54.73
N GLU A 357 1.50 -3.02 -55.99
CA GLU A 357 0.23 -3.56 -56.47
C GLU A 357 -0.13 -4.89 -55.80
N ILE A 358 0.84 -5.80 -55.66
CA ILE A 358 0.65 -7.06 -54.93
C ILE A 358 0.27 -6.80 -53.46
N ALA A 359 0.94 -5.85 -52.79
CA ALA A 359 0.63 -5.49 -51.42
C ALA A 359 -0.80 -4.94 -51.28
N ARG A 360 -1.23 -4.04 -52.18
CA ARG A 360 -2.59 -3.47 -52.21
C ARG A 360 -3.66 -4.54 -52.42
N LEU A 361 -3.44 -5.48 -53.32
CA LEU A 361 -4.38 -6.57 -53.61
C LEU A 361 -4.49 -7.55 -52.43
N TYR A 362 -3.36 -7.93 -51.80
CA TYR A 362 -3.43 -8.74 -50.57
C TYR A 362 -4.12 -8.02 -49.41
N GLY A 363 -3.93 -6.70 -49.28
CA GLY A 363 -4.65 -5.89 -48.29
C GLY A 363 -6.16 -5.89 -48.54
N SER A 364 -6.57 -5.74 -49.80
CA SER A 364 -7.99 -5.76 -50.21
C SER A 364 -8.67 -7.11 -49.95
N LEU A 365 -7.94 -8.23 -50.04
CA LEU A 365 -8.41 -9.56 -49.64
C LEU A 365 -8.49 -9.77 -48.12
N GLY A 366 -7.89 -8.89 -47.32
CA GLY A 366 -7.77 -9.01 -45.86
C GLY A 366 -6.56 -9.85 -45.41
N TYR A 367 -5.62 -10.18 -46.31
CA TYR A 367 -4.38 -10.90 -45.98
C TYR A 367 -3.27 -9.93 -45.53
N GLU A 368 -3.50 -9.28 -44.38
CA GLU A 368 -2.66 -8.23 -43.81
C GLU A 368 -1.17 -8.59 -43.70
N ARG A 369 -0.84 -9.84 -43.33
CA ARG A 369 0.57 -10.27 -43.22
C ARG A 369 1.27 -10.38 -44.56
N LYS A 370 0.57 -10.87 -45.60
CA LYS A 370 1.13 -10.96 -46.96
C LYS A 370 1.28 -9.56 -47.55
N ALA A 371 0.29 -8.69 -47.34
CA ALA A 371 0.38 -7.29 -47.71
C ALA A 371 1.60 -6.61 -47.06
N ALA A 372 1.77 -6.79 -45.74
CA ALA A 372 2.90 -6.25 -45.00
C ALA A 372 4.26 -6.80 -45.48
N PHE A 373 4.33 -8.07 -45.87
CA PHE A 373 5.54 -8.67 -46.45
C PHE A 373 5.95 -7.95 -47.74
N PHE A 374 5.03 -7.76 -48.69
CA PHE A 374 5.36 -7.05 -49.93
C PHE A 374 5.61 -5.54 -49.71
N SER A 375 4.89 -4.90 -48.78
CA SER A 375 5.20 -3.53 -48.36
C SER A 375 6.63 -3.40 -47.79
N ARG A 376 7.09 -4.40 -47.02
CA ARG A 376 8.48 -4.44 -46.54
C ARG A 376 9.47 -4.61 -47.70
N GLN A 377 9.18 -5.46 -48.69
CA GLN A 377 10.00 -5.58 -49.91
C GLN A 377 10.08 -4.24 -50.67
N VAL A 378 8.99 -3.49 -50.75
CA VAL A 378 8.97 -2.13 -51.33
C VAL A 378 9.87 -1.18 -50.53
N ALA A 379 9.78 -1.20 -49.19
CA ALA A 379 10.66 -0.39 -48.35
C ALA A 379 12.14 -0.73 -48.53
N GLN A 380 12.48 -2.01 -48.71
CA GLN A 380 13.85 -2.44 -49.03
C GLN A 380 14.33 -1.90 -50.38
N LEU A 381 13.49 -1.88 -51.40
CA LEU A 381 13.83 -1.26 -52.69
C LEU A 381 14.06 0.25 -52.55
N TYR A 382 13.25 0.95 -51.76
CA TYR A 382 13.50 2.36 -51.45
C TYR A 382 14.81 2.57 -50.69
N LEU A 383 15.16 1.68 -49.74
CA LEU A 383 16.43 1.75 -49.01
C LEU A 383 17.65 1.42 -49.88
N GLN A 384 17.50 0.72 -50.99
CA GLN A 384 18.60 0.54 -51.95
C GLN A 384 18.97 1.86 -52.66
N GLN A 385 18.05 2.82 -52.72
CA GLN A 385 18.32 4.15 -53.26
C GLN A 385 19.01 5.00 -52.18
N GLU A 386 20.02 5.78 -52.54
CA GLU A 386 20.76 6.64 -51.59
C GLU A 386 20.00 7.94 -51.22
N ASN A 387 18.81 8.16 -51.78
CA ASN A 387 18.06 9.40 -51.63
C ASN A 387 17.34 9.51 -50.26
N ARG A 388 17.40 10.69 -49.62
CA ARG A 388 16.64 11.02 -48.40
C ARG A 388 15.13 10.87 -48.58
N LEU A 389 14.58 11.30 -49.73
CA LEU A 389 13.15 11.17 -50.03
C LEU A 389 12.74 9.69 -50.12
N ALA A 390 13.60 8.83 -50.66
CA ALA A 390 13.37 7.40 -50.68
C ALA A 390 13.37 6.80 -49.26
N ALA A 391 14.26 7.25 -48.38
CA ALA A 391 14.27 6.84 -46.98
C ALA A 391 12.98 7.26 -46.23
N ILE A 392 12.45 8.46 -46.51
CA ILE A 392 11.15 8.91 -45.97
C ILE A 392 10.02 7.99 -46.45
N SER A 393 9.98 7.68 -47.75
CA SER A 393 9.00 6.75 -48.32
C SER A 393 9.12 5.35 -47.71
N ALA A 394 10.35 4.83 -47.55
CA ALA A 394 10.60 3.54 -46.89
C ALA A 394 10.05 3.53 -45.46
N MET A 395 10.33 4.59 -44.69
CA MET A 395 9.85 4.74 -43.32
C MET A 395 8.31 4.77 -43.25
N GLN A 396 7.65 5.53 -44.14
CA GLN A 396 6.20 5.60 -44.22
C GLN A 396 5.57 4.24 -44.57
N VAL A 397 6.13 3.54 -45.56
CA VAL A 397 5.66 2.20 -45.95
C VAL A 397 5.85 1.21 -44.79
N LEU A 398 7.00 1.21 -44.12
CA LEU A 398 7.24 0.35 -42.96
C LEU A 398 6.30 0.68 -41.79
N ALA A 399 5.95 1.94 -41.57
CA ALA A 399 5.00 2.34 -40.54
C ALA A 399 3.62 1.68 -40.76
N LEU A 400 3.16 1.53 -42.00
CA LEU A 400 1.92 0.82 -42.33
C LEU A 400 1.98 -0.68 -41.97
N THR A 401 3.16 -1.29 -41.99
CA THR A 401 3.34 -2.72 -41.67
C THR A 401 3.35 -3.03 -40.18
N THR A 402 3.56 -2.01 -39.32
CA THR A 402 3.74 -2.19 -37.87
C THR A 402 2.56 -2.92 -37.21
N LYS A 403 1.33 -2.69 -37.69
CA LYS A 403 0.13 -3.36 -37.19
C LYS A 403 0.11 -4.85 -37.50
N ALA A 404 0.43 -5.23 -38.73
CA ALA A 404 0.46 -6.62 -39.16
C ALA A 404 1.54 -7.44 -38.43
N TYR A 405 2.68 -6.80 -38.12
CA TYR A 405 3.78 -7.41 -37.36
C TYR A 405 3.66 -7.26 -35.84
N ARG A 406 2.62 -6.59 -35.33
CA ARG A 406 2.42 -6.29 -33.90
C ARG A 406 3.58 -5.52 -33.25
N VAL A 407 4.13 -4.55 -33.97
CA VAL A 407 5.25 -3.69 -33.50
C VAL A 407 4.90 -2.20 -33.48
N GLN A 408 3.62 -1.91 -33.30
CA GLN A 408 3.05 -0.56 -33.28
C GLN A 408 3.58 0.26 -32.08
N SER A 409 3.66 1.57 -32.27
CA SER A 409 3.94 2.51 -31.17
C SER A 409 2.73 2.63 -30.23
N THR A 410 2.97 2.81 -28.94
CA THR A 410 1.91 3.04 -27.94
C THR A 410 1.01 4.23 -28.30
N ALA A 411 1.57 5.28 -28.94
CA ALA A 411 0.83 6.44 -29.45
C ALA A 411 -0.24 6.06 -30.49
N SER A 412 0.04 5.06 -31.33
CA SER A 412 -0.91 4.60 -32.36
C SER A 412 -2.04 3.74 -31.79
N VAL A 413 -1.75 2.98 -30.71
CA VAL A 413 -2.75 2.16 -30.02
C VAL A 413 -3.77 3.04 -29.30
N ALA A 414 -3.33 4.09 -28.62
CA ALA A 414 -4.20 5.04 -27.90
C ALA A 414 -5.20 5.76 -28.83
N LYS A 415 -4.80 6.12 -30.06
CA LYS A 415 -5.70 6.73 -31.05
C LYS A 415 -6.77 5.76 -31.57
N SER A 416 -6.44 4.47 -31.69
CA SER A 416 -7.37 3.44 -32.17
C SER A 416 -8.42 3.01 -31.14
N SER A 417 -8.09 3.09 -29.83
CA SER A 417 -9.03 2.76 -28.75
C SER A 417 -10.04 3.87 -28.49
N ILE A 418 -9.69 5.13 -28.78
CA ILE A 418 -10.62 6.26 -28.76
C ILE A 418 -11.66 6.12 -29.88
N ALA A 419 -11.25 5.78 -31.10
CA ALA A 419 -12.16 5.59 -32.23
C ALA A 419 -13.15 4.41 -32.09
N LYS A 420 -12.85 3.42 -31.23
CA LYS A 420 -13.74 2.26 -30.99
C LYS A 420 -14.74 2.46 -29.84
N LYS A 421 -14.59 3.52 -29.03
CA LYS A 421 -15.52 3.79 -27.93
C LYS A 421 -16.81 4.49 -28.37
N GLU A 422 -16.90 4.95 -29.62
CA GLU A 422 -18.09 5.64 -30.16
C GLU A 422 -19.12 4.71 -30.81
N THR A 423 -18.88 3.38 -30.88
CA THR A 423 -19.85 2.43 -31.46
C THR A 423 -20.27 1.36 -30.45
N GLY A 424 -21.35 1.69 -29.72
CA GLY A 424 -22.30 0.88 -28.93
C GLY A 424 -21.94 -0.53 -28.40
N SER A 425 -22.01 -0.65 -27.07
CA SER A 425 -23.00 -1.44 -26.29
C SER A 425 -22.36 -2.13 -25.08
N GLY A 426 -22.99 -1.93 -23.91
CA GLY A 426 -22.63 -2.60 -22.67
C GLY A 426 -23.29 -3.96 -22.57
N TYR A 427 -22.58 -4.94 -22.03
CA TYR A 427 -22.96 -5.71 -20.86
C TYR A 427 -21.82 -6.67 -20.47
N ALA A 428 -21.79 -7.01 -19.19
CA ALA A 428 -20.90 -7.90 -18.46
C ALA A 428 -20.17 -9.00 -19.26
N ASP A 429 -18.91 -8.75 -19.66
CA ASP A 429 -17.89 -9.80 -19.87
C ASP A 429 -16.45 -9.23 -19.90
N SER A 430 -16.11 -8.34 -18.96
CA SER A 430 -14.78 -7.70 -18.92
C SER A 430 -13.63 -8.66 -18.56
N THR A 431 -13.90 -9.78 -17.89
CA THR A 431 -12.84 -10.61 -17.29
C THR A 431 -12.28 -11.66 -18.26
N LYS A 432 -13.07 -12.13 -19.25
CA LYS A 432 -12.61 -13.08 -20.28
C LYS A 432 -11.92 -12.40 -21.49
N MET A 433 -12.32 -11.17 -21.82
CA MET A 433 -11.67 -10.36 -22.89
C MET A 433 -10.22 -9.98 -22.56
N LEU A 434 -9.88 -9.83 -21.27
CA LEU A 434 -8.52 -9.47 -20.83
C LEU A 434 -7.49 -10.56 -21.18
N HIS A 435 -7.85 -11.84 -21.03
CA HIS A 435 -6.95 -12.97 -21.31
C HIS A 435 -6.58 -13.09 -22.80
N GLN A 436 -7.52 -12.82 -23.72
CA GLN A 436 -7.23 -12.82 -25.16
C GLN A 436 -6.37 -11.62 -25.59
N SER A 437 -6.56 -10.45 -24.95
CA SER A 437 -5.75 -9.26 -25.25
C SER A 437 -4.28 -9.40 -24.81
N VAL A 438 -4.04 -9.92 -23.61
CA VAL A 438 -2.67 -10.12 -23.06
C VAL A 438 -1.95 -11.28 -23.73
N ALA A 439 -2.65 -12.38 -24.05
CA ALA A 439 -2.08 -13.48 -24.83
C ALA A 439 -1.69 -13.03 -26.25
N SER A 440 -2.51 -12.20 -26.91
CA SER A 440 -2.20 -11.69 -28.26
C SER A 440 -1.00 -10.74 -28.32
N LEU A 441 -0.66 -10.07 -27.21
CA LEU A 441 0.48 -9.15 -27.10
C LEU A 441 1.82 -9.89 -27.04
N PHE A 442 1.83 -11.13 -26.52
CA PHE A 442 3.06 -11.85 -26.20
C PHE A 442 3.19 -13.23 -26.87
N GLU A 443 2.17 -13.74 -27.56
CA GLU A 443 2.33 -14.81 -28.55
C GLU A 443 3.18 -14.33 -29.73
N SER A 444 4.50 -14.27 -29.55
CA SER A 444 5.45 -13.94 -30.61
C SER A 444 6.32 -15.16 -30.91
N GLN A 445 5.77 -16.06 -31.72
CA GLN A 445 6.56 -17.06 -32.44
C GLN A 445 7.51 -16.43 -33.50
N TRP A 446 7.51 -15.08 -33.67
CA TRP A 446 8.26 -14.37 -34.73
C TRP A 446 9.11 -13.20 -34.21
N SER A 447 9.71 -13.32 -33.02
CA SER A 447 10.54 -12.27 -32.42
C SER A 447 11.68 -11.83 -33.35
N THR A 448 12.29 -12.76 -34.08
CA THR A 448 13.31 -12.48 -35.11
C THR A 448 12.79 -11.53 -36.19
N LEU A 449 11.59 -11.77 -36.73
CA LEU A 449 11.01 -10.93 -37.77
C LEU A 449 10.68 -9.53 -37.23
N GLN A 450 10.12 -9.44 -36.04
CA GLN A 450 9.76 -8.17 -35.41
C GLN A 450 11.01 -7.31 -35.13
N MET A 451 12.09 -7.93 -34.65
CA MET A 451 13.38 -7.25 -34.49
C MET A 451 13.93 -6.74 -35.82
N VAL A 452 13.85 -7.54 -36.89
CA VAL A 452 14.33 -7.13 -38.22
C VAL A 452 13.52 -5.94 -38.75
N VAL A 453 12.19 -5.98 -38.63
CA VAL A 453 11.32 -4.86 -39.06
C VAL A 453 11.63 -3.59 -38.27
N LEU A 454 11.82 -3.68 -36.95
CA LEU A 454 12.20 -2.52 -36.13
C LEU A 454 13.58 -1.97 -36.49
N ARG A 455 14.55 -2.84 -36.80
CA ARG A 455 15.88 -2.42 -37.27
C ARG A 455 15.80 -1.71 -38.61
N GLU A 456 14.96 -2.18 -39.54
CA GLU A 456 14.70 -1.51 -40.81
C GLU A 456 14.00 -0.15 -40.61
N ILE A 457 13.05 -0.05 -39.67
CA ILE A 457 12.42 1.23 -39.30
C ILE A 457 13.47 2.19 -38.73
N LEU A 458 14.32 1.73 -37.80
CA LEU A 458 15.41 2.52 -37.22
C LEU A 458 16.36 3.02 -38.31
N LEU A 459 16.81 2.13 -39.20
CA LEU A 459 17.70 2.48 -40.31
C LEU A 459 17.05 3.51 -41.25
N SER A 460 15.77 3.31 -41.58
CA SER A 460 15.01 4.23 -42.43
C SER A 460 14.86 5.60 -41.79
N ALA A 461 14.54 5.66 -40.50
CA ALA A 461 14.36 6.90 -39.76
C ALA A 461 15.67 7.71 -39.64
N VAL A 462 16.79 7.02 -39.35
CA VAL A 462 18.12 7.66 -39.31
C VAL A 462 18.48 8.26 -40.67
N ARG A 463 18.21 7.55 -41.77
CA ARG A 463 18.47 8.04 -43.14
C ARG A 463 17.49 9.11 -43.61
N ALA A 464 16.24 9.06 -43.17
CA ALA A 464 15.24 10.10 -43.42
C ALA A 464 15.56 11.41 -42.66
N GLY A 465 16.39 11.34 -41.62
CA GLY A 465 16.69 12.46 -40.74
C GLY A 465 15.56 12.77 -39.77
N ASP A 466 14.81 11.74 -39.34
CA ASP A 466 13.79 11.83 -38.30
C ASP A 466 14.33 11.23 -36.98
N PRO A 467 14.88 12.07 -36.08
CA PRO A 467 15.48 11.59 -34.83
C PRO A 467 14.45 11.03 -33.84
N LEU A 468 13.20 11.50 -33.85
CA LEU A 468 12.18 11.02 -32.91
C LEU A 468 11.71 9.61 -33.29
N ALA A 469 11.47 9.37 -34.59
CA ALA A 469 11.13 8.04 -35.09
C ALA A 469 12.28 7.03 -34.87
N ALA A 470 13.53 7.47 -35.06
CA ALA A 470 14.71 6.66 -34.77
C ALA A 470 14.80 6.30 -33.28
N TRP A 471 14.63 7.29 -32.40
CA TRP A 471 14.64 7.09 -30.95
C TRP A 471 13.54 6.11 -30.52
N SER A 472 12.30 6.28 -30.99
CA SER A 472 11.17 5.36 -30.71
C SER A 472 11.44 3.93 -31.17
N ALA A 473 12.02 3.74 -32.37
CA ALA A 473 12.32 2.41 -32.89
C ALA A 473 13.42 1.70 -32.07
N ALA A 474 14.48 2.43 -31.68
CA ALA A 474 15.53 1.91 -30.81
C ALA A 474 15.01 1.59 -29.40
N ALA A 475 14.14 2.45 -28.85
CA ALA A 475 13.51 2.24 -27.55
C ALA A 475 12.66 0.96 -27.53
N ARG A 476 11.82 0.75 -28.56
CA ARG A 476 11.01 -0.47 -28.71
C ARG A 476 11.87 -1.73 -28.87
N LEU A 477 12.97 -1.67 -29.63
CA LEU A 477 13.91 -2.80 -29.74
C LEU A 477 14.46 -3.19 -28.37
N LEU A 478 14.94 -2.21 -27.62
CA LEU A 478 15.56 -2.44 -26.31
C LEU A 478 14.52 -2.90 -25.29
N ARG A 479 13.34 -2.25 -25.24
CA ARG A 479 12.29 -2.55 -24.27
C ARG A 479 11.70 -3.95 -24.42
N SER A 480 11.46 -4.39 -25.66
CA SER A 480 10.73 -5.63 -25.96
C SER A 480 11.63 -6.83 -26.24
N TYR A 481 12.87 -6.62 -26.72
CA TYR A 481 13.73 -7.69 -27.21
C TYR A 481 15.13 -7.72 -26.60
N TYR A 482 15.40 -7.00 -25.50
CA TYR A 482 16.70 -7.05 -24.81
C TYR A 482 17.25 -8.48 -24.57
N PRO A 483 16.45 -9.54 -24.28
CA PRO A 483 17.00 -10.87 -24.01
C PRO A 483 17.60 -11.53 -25.25
N LEU A 484 17.14 -11.14 -26.44
CA LEU A 484 17.59 -11.71 -27.73
C LEU A 484 18.70 -10.88 -28.39
N ILE A 485 19.02 -9.71 -27.83
CA ILE A 485 20.02 -8.80 -28.38
C ILE A 485 21.32 -9.00 -27.60
N THR A 486 22.43 -9.21 -28.32
CA THR A 486 23.75 -9.35 -27.71
C THR A 486 24.13 -8.12 -26.88
N PRO A 487 24.94 -8.23 -25.82
CA PRO A 487 25.35 -7.08 -25.01
C PRO A 487 25.99 -5.94 -25.83
N ALA A 488 26.79 -6.28 -26.85
CA ALA A 488 27.34 -5.30 -27.79
C ALA A 488 26.23 -4.59 -28.60
N GLY A 489 25.21 -5.33 -29.04
CA GLY A 489 24.04 -4.76 -29.72
C GLY A 489 23.19 -3.87 -28.82
N GLN A 490 23.05 -4.22 -27.53
CA GLN A 490 22.36 -3.40 -26.54
C GLN A 490 23.08 -2.05 -26.34
N ASN A 491 24.41 -2.08 -26.21
CA ASN A 491 25.24 -0.87 -26.16
C ASN A 491 25.14 -0.02 -27.44
N GLY A 492 25.09 -0.67 -28.61
CA GLY A 492 24.88 0.00 -29.89
C GLY A 492 23.52 0.71 -29.96
N LEU A 493 22.45 0.10 -29.43
CA LEU A 493 21.13 0.72 -29.35
C LEU A 493 21.07 1.87 -28.33
N ALA A 494 21.74 1.72 -27.17
CA ALA A 494 21.87 2.80 -26.19
C ALA A 494 22.59 4.03 -26.80
N SER A 495 23.66 3.79 -27.55
CA SER A 495 24.37 4.83 -28.29
C SER A 495 23.48 5.48 -29.37
N ALA A 496 22.69 4.68 -30.09
CA ALA A 496 21.74 5.19 -31.09
C ALA A 496 20.63 6.06 -30.47
N LEU A 497 20.15 5.71 -29.27
CA LEU A 497 19.20 6.53 -28.49
C LEU A 497 19.81 7.89 -28.13
N LEU A 498 21.02 7.90 -27.57
CA LEU A 498 21.73 9.15 -27.23
C LEU A 498 21.97 10.03 -28.46
N ASN A 499 22.53 9.46 -29.53
CA ASN A 499 22.80 10.17 -30.78
C ASN A 499 21.53 10.75 -31.42
N SER A 500 20.38 10.08 -31.25
CA SER A 500 19.09 10.59 -31.73
C SER A 500 18.57 11.71 -30.85
N ALA A 501 18.74 11.59 -29.53
CA ALA A 501 18.34 12.60 -28.57
C ALA A 501 19.15 13.90 -28.67
N ASP A 502 20.44 13.83 -28.99
CA ASP A 502 21.29 15.01 -29.23
C ASP A 502 20.78 15.89 -30.39
N ARG A 503 19.98 15.31 -31.29
CA ARG A 503 19.35 16.01 -32.42
C ARG A 503 17.93 16.50 -32.11
N LEU A 504 17.41 16.21 -30.92
CA LEU A 504 16.08 16.62 -30.47
C LEU A 504 16.16 17.85 -29.57
N PRO A 505 15.14 18.73 -29.59
CA PRO A 505 15.02 19.79 -28.59
C PRO A 505 14.93 19.22 -27.17
N SER A 506 15.52 19.92 -26.19
CA SER A 506 15.41 19.55 -24.78
C SER A 506 13.95 19.52 -24.33
N GLY A 507 13.58 18.49 -23.56
CA GLY A 507 12.20 18.30 -23.09
C GLY A 507 11.26 17.59 -24.07
N THR A 508 11.79 17.06 -25.18
CA THR A 508 11.00 16.23 -26.12
C THR A 508 10.41 15.02 -25.40
N ARG A 509 9.12 14.77 -25.62
CA ARG A 509 8.39 13.61 -25.08
C ARG A 509 8.18 12.54 -26.15
N CYS A 510 8.37 11.28 -25.78
CA CYS A 510 8.04 10.12 -26.61
C CYS A 510 7.00 9.25 -25.91
N ALA A 511 6.12 8.63 -26.68
CA ALA A 511 5.09 7.74 -26.14
C ALA A 511 5.62 6.34 -25.82
N ASP A 512 6.69 5.90 -26.49
CA ASP A 512 7.24 4.55 -26.33
C ASP A 512 8.30 4.56 -25.21
N PRO A 513 8.08 3.86 -24.09
CA PRO A 513 9.05 3.84 -23.00
C PRO A 513 10.27 2.98 -23.36
N ALA A 514 11.46 3.48 -23.02
CA ALA A 514 12.72 2.73 -23.05
C ALA A 514 12.97 2.07 -21.67
N LEU A 515 14.17 2.19 -21.13
CA LEU A 515 14.54 1.72 -19.79
C LEU A 515 14.38 2.85 -18.76
N PRO A 516 14.28 2.55 -17.44
CA PRO A 516 14.22 1.22 -16.82
C PRO A 516 12.81 0.61 -16.82
N PHE A 517 12.72 -0.66 -16.42
CA PHE A 517 11.43 -1.27 -16.06
C PHE A 517 11.04 -0.83 -14.66
N ILE A 518 9.78 -0.47 -14.44
CA ILE A 518 9.32 0.16 -13.19
C ILE A 518 8.07 -0.55 -12.69
N ARG A 519 8.09 -1.00 -11.43
CA ARG A 519 6.90 -1.53 -10.75
C ARG A 519 6.70 -0.89 -9.38
N VAL A 520 5.47 -0.91 -8.88
CA VAL A 520 5.16 -0.48 -7.52
C VAL A 520 5.70 -1.52 -6.54
N HIS A 521 6.49 -1.08 -5.56
CA HIS A 521 6.97 -1.94 -4.48
C HIS A 521 5.99 -1.92 -3.31
N SER A 522 5.67 -0.74 -2.78
CA SER A 522 4.73 -0.56 -1.68
C SER A 522 4.40 0.91 -1.43
N PHE A 523 3.29 1.17 -0.75
CA PHE A 523 3.02 2.47 -0.13
C PHE A 523 3.52 2.41 1.32
N PRO A 524 4.39 3.33 1.76
CA PRO A 524 4.76 3.39 3.17
C PRO A 524 3.49 3.57 4.00
N ALA A 525 3.32 2.72 5.02
CA ALA A 525 2.26 2.90 5.98
C ALA A 525 2.48 4.24 6.71
N HIS A 526 1.41 4.97 6.98
CA HIS A 526 1.48 6.11 7.90
C HIS A 526 2.12 5.60 9.22
N PRO A 527 2.97 6.40 9.88
CA PRO A 527 3.54 6.01 11.17
C PRO A 527 2.40 5.56 12.08
N SER A 528 2.51 4.42 12.76
CA SER A 528 1.46 3.91 13.66
C SER A 528 1.07 4.89 14.78
N GLN A 529 1.86 5.94 14.96
CA GLN A 529 1.61 7.05 15.85
C GLN A 529 0.60 8.08 15.30
N MET A 530 0.40 8.19 13.99
CA MET A 530 -0.49 9.20 13.38
C MET A 530 -1.35 8.59 12.27
N ASP A 531 -2.65 8.46 12.55
CA ASP A 531 -3.62 7.94 11.59
C ASP A 531 -4.71 8.98 11.25
N ILE A 532 -5.23 8.91 10.02
CA ILE A 532 -6.39 9.69 9.57
C ILE A 532 -7.68 8.94 9.94
N VAL A 533 -8.62 9.62 10.60
CA VAL A 533 -9.88 9.04 11.09
C VAL A 533 -11.07 9.72 10.42
N LYS A 534 -11.95 8.94 9.77
CA LYS A 534 -13.21 9.47 9.19
C LYS A 534 -14.15 9.92 10.32
N ARG A 535 -14.75 11.11 10.20
CA ARG A 535 -15.68 11.64 11.20
C ARG A 535 -17.09 11.12 10.99
N ASN A 536 -17.73 10.68 12.06
CA ASN A 536 -19.16 10.40 12.09
C ASN A 536 -19.89 11.54 12.83
N THR A 537 -20.56 12.43 12.10
CA THR A 537 -21.28 13.58 12.69
C THR A 537 -22.56 13.19 13.43
N ALA A 538 -23.01 11.94 13.33
CA ALA A 538 -24.22 11.46 14.02
C ALA A 538 -23.98 11.08 15.49
N ARG A 539 -22.73 11.10 15.99
CA ARG A 539 -22.37 10.77 17.38
C ARG A 539 -21.46 11.84 17.96
N GLU A 540 -21.53 12.06 19.28
CA GLU A 540 -20.55 12.91 19.99
C GLU A 540 -19.12 12.36 19.85
N ASP A 541 -18.98 11.03 19.88
CA ASP A 541 -17.73 10.33 19.61
C ASP A 541 -17.50 10.18 18.10
N TRP A 542 -17.24 11.27 17.40
CA TRP A 542 -17.09 11.27 15.94
C TRP A 542 -15.98 10.32 15.43
N TRP A 543 -15.04 9.94 16.31
CA TRP A 543 -13.92 9.02 16.05
C TRP A 543 -14.28 7.54 16.25
N ALA A 544 -15.42 7.22 16.87
CA ALA A 544 -15.89 5.86 17.01
C ALA A 544 -16.49 5.40 15.68
N GLY A 545 -15.83 4.43 15.03
CA GLY A 545 -16.34 3.81 13.79
C GLY A 545 -17.78 3.29 13.97
N SER A 546 -18.48 3.07 12.86
CA SER A 546 -19.83 2.49 12.87
C SER A 546 -19.85 1.26 13.78
N ALA A 547 -20.51 1.35 14.93
CA ALA A 547 -20.70 0.19 15.78
C ALA A 547 -21.40 -0.89 14.94
N PRO A 548 -21.00 -2.17 15.03
CA PRO A 548 -21.80 -3.23 14.43
C PRO A 548 -23.21 -3.13 15.04
N SER A 549 -24.20 -2.74 14.23
CA SER A 549 -25.57 -2.55 14.71
C SER A 549 -26.17 -3.91 15.03
N GLY A 550 -26.11 -4.29 16.31
CA GLY A 550 -26.73 -5.49 16.84
C GLY A 550 -26.68 -5.48 18.37
N PRO A 551 -27.66 -6.08 19.06
CA PRO A 551 -27.77 -6.02 20.53
C PRO A 551 -26.75 -6.91 21.28
N PHE A 552 -25.77 -7.48 20.58
CA PHE A 552 -24.83 -8.44 21.16
C PHE A 552 -23.41 -7.86 21.22
N ILE A 553 -22.86 -7.83 22.44
CA ILE A 553 -21.50 -7.36 22.79
C ILE A 553 -20.40 -8.23 22.14
N TYR A 554 -20.75 -9.38 21.59
CA TYR A 554 -19.82 -10.33 20.97
C TYR A 554 -20.42 -10.91 19.68
N THR A 555 -19.95 -10.47 18.52
CA THR A 555 -20.18 -11.14 17.22
C THR A 555 -18.92 -11.93 16.86
N PRO A 556 -18.90 -13.27 17.01
CA PRO A 556 -17.67 -14.07 16.85
C PRO A 556 -17.18 -14.20 15.39
N PHE A 557 -17.91 -13.65 14.41
CA PHE A 557 -17.64 -13.83 12.97
C PHE A 557 -16.96 -12.63 12.31
N SER A 558 -16.68 -11.55 13.03
CA SER A 558 -15.95 -10.38 12.51
C SER A 558 -14.43 -10.48 12.69
N LYS A 559 -13.92 -11.54 13.34
CA LYS A 559 -12.51 -11.93 13.29
C LYS A 559 -12.25 -12.83 12.08
N GLY A 560 -11.92 -12.19 10.96
CA GLY A 560 -11.30 -12.85 9.82
C GLY A 560 -12.25 -13.13 8.65
N GLU A 561 -12.81 -12.09 8.04
CA GLU A 561 -13.05 -12.19 6.59
C GLU A 561 -11.69 -12.01 5.89
N PRO A 562 -11.22 -13.00 5.11
CA PRO A 562 -10.05 -12.80 4.27
C PRO A 562 -10.41 -11.78 3.20
N ASN A 563 -9.72 -10.64 3.18
CA ASN A 563 -9.65 -9.63 2.11
C ASN A 563 -10.30 -10.07 0.79
N ASN A 564 -11.62 -9.91 0.68
CA ASN A 564 -12.33 -9.98 -0.58
C ASN A 564 -12.53 -8.54 -1.06
N ASN A 565 -11.57 -8.05 -1.86
CA ASN A 565 -11.73 -6.98 -2.85
C ASN A 565 -12.50 -5.70 -2.46
N SER A 566 -12.53 -5.29 -1.18
CA SER A 566 -12.81 -3.89 -0.85
C SER A 566 -11.53 -3.10 -1.14
N LYS A 567 -11.59 -2.20 -2.12
CA LYS A 567 -10.47 -1.35 -2.54
C LYS A 567 -9.85 -0.71 -1.30
N GLN A 568 -8.58 -1.02 -0.99
CA GLN A 568 -7.83 -0.28 0.03
C GLN A 568 -7.84 1.20 -0.38
N GLU A 569 -8.53 2.03 0.41
CA GLU A 569 -8.62 3.46 0.20
C GLU A 569 -7.46 4.12 0.95
N LEU A 570 -6.60 4.86 0.22
CA LEU A 570 -5.48 5.59 0.79
C LEU A 570 -5.84 7.08 0.82
N ILE A 571 -5.80 7.69 2.00
CA ILE A 571 -6.10 9.11 2.16
C ILE A 571 -4.80 9.90 2.22
N TRP A 572 -4.66 10.90 1.35
CA TRP A 572 -3.59 11.89 1.36
C TRP A 572 -4.09 13.24 1.84
N VAL A 573 -3.21 14.16 2.23
CA VAL A 573 -3.58 15.48 2.76
C VAL A 573 -2.96 16.57 1.92
N VAL A 574 -3.74 17.60 1.55
CA VAL A 574 -3.23 18.76 0.80
C VAL A 574 -2.08 19.42 1.57
N GLY A 575 -0.98 19.69 0.87
CA GLY A 575 0.19 20.39 1.42
C GLY A 575 1.15 19.53 2.23
N GLU A 576 0.87 18.24 2.44
CA GLU A 576 1.77 17.31 3.12
C GLU A 576 2.54 16.44 2.11
N PRO A 577 3.85 16.20 2.32
CA PRO A 577 4.64 15.37 1.42
C PRO A 577 4.23 13.90 1.56
N VAL A 578 3.95 13.26 0.44
CA VAL A 578 3.64 11.82 0.36
C VAL A 578 4.78 11.07 -0.30
N GLN A 579 4.86 9.78 -0.03
CA GLN A 579 5.92 8.90 -0.51
C GLN A 579 5.35 7.63 -1.13
N VAL A 580 5.97 7.15 -2.19
CA VAL A 580 5.66 5.89 -2.87
C VAL A 580 6.98 5.16 -3.16
N LEU A 581 7.08 3.90 -2.76
CA LEU A 581 8.25 3.08 -3.03
C LEU A 581 8.05 2.36 -4.38
N VAL A 582 8.99 2.57 -5.30
CA VAL A 582 9.01 1.92 -6.61
C VAL A 582 10.31 1.16 -6.80
N GLU A 583 10.25 0.07 -7.55
CA GLU A 583 11.41 -0.73 -7.91
C GLU A 583 11.75 -0.54 -9.38
N LEU A 584 13.01 -0.23 -9.65
CA LEU A 584 13.57 -0.05 -10.98
C LEU A 584 14.46 -1.24 -11.33
N ALA A 585 14.36 -1.75 -12.56
CA ALA A 585 15.22 -2.81 -13.07
C ALA A 585 15.90 -2.40 -14.39
N ASN A 586 17.21 -2.64 -14.45
CA ASN A 586 18.03 -2.54 -15.65
C ASN A 586 18.54 -3.94 -16.04
N PRO A 587 17.86 -4.65 -16.96
CA PRO A 587 18.26 -5.99 -17.38
C PRO A 587 19.29 -5.98 -18.54
N CYS A 588 19.85 -4.82 -18.89
CA CYS A 588 20.83 -4.71 -19.98
C CYS A 588 22.27 -4.77 -19.47
N GLY A 589 23.20 -5.11 -20.36
CA GLY A 589 24.64 -5.26 -20.08
C GLY A 589 25.42 -3.95 -20.02
N PHE A 590 24.80 -2.84 -19.62
CA PHE A 590 25.44 -1.52 -19.54
C PHE A 590 24.87 -0.67 -18.39
N ASP A 591 25.62 0.35 -17.96
CA ASP A 591 25.21 1.28 -16.91
C ASP A 591 24.12 2.24 -17.40
N LEU A 592 23.00 2.26 -16.68
CA LEU A 592 21.85 3.11 -17.01
C LEU A 592 21.77 4.30 -16.06
N ARG A 593 21.94 5.50 -16.60
CA ARG A 593 21.72 6.77 -15.91
C ARG A 593 20.33 7.31 -16.24
N VAL A 594 19.53 7.53 -15.21
CA VAL A 594 18.21 8.18 -15.28
C VAL A 594 18.37 9.59 -14.72
N ASP A 595 18.24 10.60 -15.59
CA ASP A 595 18.50 12.00 -15.24
C ASP A 595 17.45 12.54 -14.27
N SER A 596 16.17 12.21 -14.49
CA SER A 596 15.10 12.50 -13.54
C SER A 596 13.96 11.50 -13.65
N ILE A 597 13.48 10.99 -12.52
CA ILE A 597 12.28 10.15 -12.40
C ILE A 597 11.34 10.72 -11.33
N TYR A 598 10.04 10.74 -11.61
CA TYR A 598 9.01 11.18 -10.67
C TYR A 598 7.64 10.57 -10.99
N LEU A 599 6.69 10.65 -10.05
CA LEU A 599 5.35 10.07 -10.20
C LEU A 599 4.58 10.78 -11.33
N SER A 600 3.94 9.99 -12.21
CA SER A 600 3.03 10.55 -13.21
C SER A 600 1.65 10.71 -12.61
N VAL A 601 1.09 11.93 -12.65
CA VAL A 601 -0.26 12.26 -12.18
C VAL A 601 -0.92 13.17 -13.21
N HIS A 602 -2.11 12.79 -13.69
CA HIS A 602 -2.80 13.51 -14.78
C HIS A 602 -3.72 14.63 -14.30
N SER A 603 -4.12 14.63 -13.02
CA SER A 603 -5.14 15.53 -12.49
C SER A 603 -4.65 16.95 -12.19
N GLY A 604 -3.35 17.25 -12.37
CA GLY A 604 -2.77 18.56 -12.02
C GLY A 604 -2.77 18.90 -10.52
N ASN A 605 -3.30 17.99 -9.69
CA ASN A 605 -3.51 18.18 -8.25
C ASN A 605 -2.33 17.64 -7.41
N PHE A 606 -1.17 17.47 -8.01
CA PHE A 606 -0.02 16.84 -7.39
C PHE A 606 1.28 17.39 -7.97
N ASP A 607 2.17 17.86 -7.10
CA ASP A 607 3.50 18.36 -7.44
C ASP A 607 4.55 17.29 -7.11
N PRO A 608 5.04 16.54 -8.11
CA PRO A 608 5.98 15.45 -7.90
C PRO A 608 7.43 15.95 -7.82
N PHE A 609 8.26 15.32 -6.98
CA PHE A 609 9.67 15.67 -6.82
C PHE A 609 10.58 14.76 -7.67
N PRO A 610 11.40 15.33 -8.57
CA PRO A 610 12.31 14.57 -9.43
C PRO A 610 13.50 14.01 -8.65
N VAL A 611 13.86 12.75 -8.95
CA VAL A 611 15.01 12.04 -8.38
C VAL A 611 15.93 11.55 -9.50
N THR A 612 17.24 11.65 -9.35
CA THR A 612 18.24 11.09 -10.29
C THR A 612 18.71 9.73 -9.80
N VAL A 613 18.86 8.75 -10.69
CA VAL A 613 19.22 7.37 -10.32
C VAL A 613 20.21 6.76 -11.31
N ASN A 614 21.23 6.09 -10.79
CA ASN A 614 22.14 5.25 -11.58
C ASN A 614 21.89 3.77 -11.26
N LEU A 615 21.72 2.96 -12.30
CA LEU A 615 21.45 1.52 -12.23
C LEU A 615 22.57 0.75 -12.95
N PRO A 616 23.39 -0.03 -12.23
CA PRO A 616 24.38 -0.92 -12.83
C PRO A 616 23.79 -1.95 -13.81
N PRO A 617 24.60 -2.67 -14.59
CA PRO A 617 24.14 -3.67 -15.53
C PRO A 617 23.49 -4.84 -14.78
N ASN A 618 22.40 -5.39 -15.32
CA ASN A 618 21.66 -6.53 -14.73
C ASN A 618 21.31 -6.34 -13.24
N SER A 619 20.86 -5.14 -12.85
CA SER A 619 20.60 -4.80 -11.46
C SER A 619 19.19 -4.24 -11.22
N SER A 620 18.69 -4.40 -9.99
CA SER A 620 17.41 -3.85 -9.53
C SER A 620 17.62 -3.01 -8.28
N LYS A 621 16.85 -1.93 -8.13
CA LYS A 621 16.96 -0.99 -7.00
C LYS A 621 15.59 -0.42 -6.62
N VAL A 622 15.28 -0.44 -5.32
CA VAL A 622 14.09 0.22 -4.76
C VAL A 622 14.44 1.67 -4.42
N ILE A 623 13.58 2.60 -4.82
CA ILE A 623 13.71 4.04 -4.55
C ILE A 623 12.40 4.60 -3.98
N THR A 624 12.50 5.73 -3.27
CA THR A 624 11.35 6.48 -2.77
C THR A 624 11.08 7.66 -3.70
N LEU A 625 9.90 7.70 -4.32
CA LEU A 625 9.41 8.87 -5.05
C LEU A 625 8.46 9.65 -4.15
N SER A 626 8.57 10.97 -4.14
CA SER A 626 7.79 11.85 -3.28
C SER A 626 7.15 13.00 -4.05
N GLY A 627 6.17 13.66 -3.43
CA GLY A 627 5.51 14.84 -3.98
C GLY A 627 4.47 15.41 -3.01
N ILE A 628 3.84 16.53 -3.36
CA ILE A 628 2.86 17.22 -2.53
C ILE A 628 1.52 17.31 -3.28
N PRO A 629 0.41 16.82 -2.71
CA PRO A 629 -0.93 17.06 -3.24
C PRO A 629 -1.32 18.55 -3.08
N THR A 630 -1.82 19.17 -4.15
CA THR A 630 -2.13 20.62 -4.19
C THR A 630 -3.60 20.94 -3.99
N SER A 631 -4.52 20.03 -4.32
CA SER A 631 -5.96 20.24 -4.18
C SER A 631 -6.71 18.97 -3.75
N VAL A 632 -7.93 19.16 -3.21
CA VAL A 632 -8.81 18.09 -2.73
C VAL A 632 -9.43 17.34 -3.92
N GLY A 633 -9.48 16.01 -3.84
CA GLY A 633 -10.09 15.17 -4.87
C GLY A 633 -9.38 13.83 -5.09
N PRO A 634 -9.87 12.98 -6.01
CA PRO A 634 -9.22 11.72 -6.33
C PRO A 634 -7.91 11.95 -7.10
N VAL A 635 -6.87 11.21 -6.75
CA VAL A 635 -5.57 11.21 -7.45
C VAL A 635 -5.32 9.84 -8.05
N THR A 636 -4.89 9.81 -9.30
CA THR A 636 -4.51 8.57 -9.99
C THR A 636 -3.04 8.60 -10.36
N ILE A 637 -2.33 7.53 -9.99
CA ILE A 637 -0.91 7.36 -10.31
C ILE A 637 -0.79 6.18 -11.28
N PRO A 638 -0.92 6.42 -12.59
CA PRO A 638 -0.80 5.35 -13.58
C PRO A 638 0.62 4.81 -13.74
N GLY A 639 1.64 5.59 -13.36
CA GLY A 639 3.03 5.26 -13.62
C GLY A 639 4.03 6.30 -13.13
N CYS A 640 5.19 6.35 -13.78
CA CYS A 640 6.25 7.32 -13.54
C CYS A 640 6.63 8.04 -14.84
N THR A 641 6.93 9.34 -14.74
CA THR A 641 7.61 10.06 -15.82
C THR A 641 9.11 9.91 -15.65
N VAL A 642 9.80 9.54 -16.72
CA VAL A 642 11.23 9.21 -16.72
C VAL A 642 11.92 10.03 -17.80
N HIS A 643 12.97 10.74 -17.43
CA HIS A 643 13.90 11.37 -18.36
C HIS A 643 15.16 10.50 -18.42
N CYS A 644 15.35 9.82 -19.55
CA CYS A 644 16.48 8.93 -19.78
C CYS A 644 16.85 8.94 -21.26
N PHE A 645 18.14 8.85 -21.57
CA PHE A 645 18.65 9.02 -22.94
C PHE A 645 18.17 10.33 -23.61
N GLY A 646 18.11 11.43 -22.85
CA GLY A 646 17.76 12.77 -23.35
C GLY A 646 16.30 12.98 -23.76
N VAL A 647 15.41 12.00 -23.57
CA VAL A 647 13.98 12.07 -23.93
C VAL A 647 13.12 11.71 -22.72
N ILE A 648 11.95 12.35 -22.61
CA ILE A 648 11.01 12.13 -21.52
C ILE A 648 9.94 11.12 -21.95
N THR A 649 9.79 10.03 -21.21
CA THR A 649 8.81 8.97 -21.46
C THR A 649 7.96 8.69 -20.23
N GLU A 650 6.73 8.24 -20.44
CA GLU A 650 5.84 7.78 -19.37
C GLU A 650 5.89 6.25 -19.26
N HIS A 651 6.16 5.75 -18.06
CA HIS A 651 6.29 4.33 -17.76
C HIS A 651 5.10 3.89 -16.92
N LEU A 652 4.14 3.21 -17.53
CA LEU A 652 2.91 2.76 -16.88
C LEU A 652 3.14 1.47 -16.09
N PHE A 653 2.63 1.40 -14.86
CA PHE A 653 2.75 0.20 -14.03
C PHE A 653 2.01 -1.00 -14.65
N ARG A 654 0.83 -0.74 -15.24
CA ARG A 654 0.01 -1.77 -15.89
C ARG A 654 0.73 -2.50 -17.01
N ASP A 655 1.59 -1.81 -17.77
CA ASP A 655 2.32 -2.42 -18.88
C ASP A 655 3.36 -3.43 -18.38
N VAL A 656 3.98 -3.12 -17.24
CA VAL A 656 4.92 -4.03 -16.56
C VAL A 656 4.18 -5.18 -15.89
N ASP A 657 3.03 -4.94 -15.27
CA ASP A 657 2.22 -6.02 -14.68
C ASP A 657 1.77 -7.04 -15.74
N ASN A 658 1.35 -6.57 -16.91
CA ASN A 658 1.01 -7.44 -18.05
C ASN A 658 2.22 -8.24 -18.55
N LEU A 659 3.40 -7.61 -18.62
CA LEU A 659 4.66 -8.27 -19.00
C LEU A 659 5.03 -9.37 -17.99
N LEU A 660 4.94 -9.07 -16.68
CA LEU A 660 5.21 -10.02 -15.61
C LEU A 660 4.23 -11.19 -15.63
N LEU A 661 2.94 -10.92 -15.82
CA LEU A 661 1.92 -11.96 -15.97
C LEU A 661 2.24 -12.85 -17.17
N GLY A 662 2.57 -12.26 -18.32
CA GLY A 662 3.00 -13.00 -19.51
C GLY A 662 4.25 -13.84 -19.27
N ALA A 663 5.24 -13.35 -18.52
CA ALA A 663 6.43 -14.11 -18.16
C ALA A 663 6.11 -15.31 -17.26
N THR A 664 5.20 -15.14 -16.28
CA THR A 664 4.76 -16.27 -15.43
C THR A 664 3.98 -17.34 -16.20
N GLN A 665 3.30 -16.95 -17.27
CA GLN A 665 2.56 -17.85 -18.16
C GLN A 665 3.44 -18.45 -19.28
N GLY A 666 4.74 -18.12 -19.32
CA GLY A 666 5.66 -18.56 -20.38
C GLY A 666 5.43 -17.91 -21.75
N LEU A 667 4.64 -16.84 -21.81
CA LEU A 667 4.36 -16.09 -23.04
C LEU A 667 5.43 -15.02 -23.34
N VAL A 668 6.14 -14.54 -22.32
CA VAL A 668 7.22 -13.55 -22.46
C VAL A 668 8.57 -14.22 -22.23
N LEU A 669 9.58 -13.80 -22.99
CA LEU A 669 10.94 -14.36 -22.98
C LEU A 669 11.57 -14.37 -21.59
N SER A 670 11.44 -13.28 -20.83
CA SER A 670 12.03 -13.16 -19.50
C SER A 670 11.38 -12.08 -18.65
N ASP A 671 11.36 -12.32 -17.33
CA ASP A 671 11.00 -11.34 -16.31
C ASP A 671 12.22 -10.43 -16.04
N PRO A 672 12.14 -9.12 -16.36
CA PRO A 672 13.25 -8.19 -16.24
C PRO A 672 13.74 -8.02 -14.80
N PHE A 673 12.87 -8.19 -13.79
CA PHE A 673 13.27 -8.06 -12.39
C PHE A 673 13.99 -9.32 -11.91
N ARG A 674 13.54 -10.52 -12.34
CA ARG A 674 14.25 -11.77 -12.03
C ARG A 674 15.63 -11.83 -12.65
N CYS A 675 15.78 -11.37 -13.90
CA CYS A 675 17.09 -11.27 -14.55
C CYS A 675 18.08 -10.41 -13.76
N CYS A 676 17.56 -9.45 -12.99
CA CYS A 676 18.32 -8.54 -12.15
C CYS A 676 18.48 -9.01 -10.69
N GLY A 677 18.21 -10.29 -10.40
CA GLY A 677 18.35 -10.87 -9.06
C GLY A 677 17.26 -10.47 -8.05
N SER A 678 16.18 -9.81 -8.48
CA SER A 678 15.08 -9.46 -7.57
C SER A 678 14.31 -10.69 -7.09
N GLY A 679 13.91 -10.67 -5.82
CA GLY A 679 12.98 -11.63 -5.23
C GLY A 679 11.57 -11.60 -5.87
N LYS A 680 10.76 -12.63 -5.60
CA LYS A 680 9.34 -12.66 -5.98
C LYS A 680 8.55 -11.69 -5.10
N LEU A 681 8.04 -10.60 -5.67
CA LEU A 681 7.06 -9.72 -5.03
C LEU A 681 5.64 -10.11 -5.48
N ARG A 682 4.65 -10.01 -4.58
CA ARG A 682 3.23 -10.06 -4.97
C ARG A 682 2.91 -8.77 -5.72
N ASN A 683 2.13 -8.83 -6.80
CA ASN A 683 1.70 -7.63 -7.52
C ASN A 683 0.93 -6.71 -6.56
N VAL A 684 1.51 -5.54 -6.27
CA VAL A 684 0.90 -4.50 -5.44
C VAL A 684 0.13 -3.57 -6.36
N ALA A 685 -1.20 -3.65 -6.33
CA ALA A 685 -2.05 -2.71 -7.07
C ALA A 685 -1.99 -1.32 -6.43
N VAL A 686 -2.09 -0.27 -7.25
CA VAL A 686 -2.23 1.10 -6.76
C VAL A 686 -3.60 1.23 -6.08
N PRO A 687 -3.67 1.65 -4.80
CA PRO A 687 -4.93 1.84 -4.07
C PRO A 687 -5.74 3.01 -4.66
N SER A 688 -7.02 3.10 -4.31
CA SER A 688 -7.80 4.31 -4.63
C SER A 688 -7.35 5.45 -3.70
N ILE A 689 -6.76 6.50 -4.27
CA ILE A 689 -6.19 7.62 -3.51
C ILE A 689 -7.19 8.78 -3.50
N SER A 690 -7.61 9.20 -2.30
CA SER A 690 -8.44 10.39 -2.08
C SER A 690 -7.63 11.44 -1.30
N VAL A 691 -7.61 12.67 -1.79
CA VAL A 691 -6.92 13.78 -1.11
C VAL A 691 -7.92 14.53 -0.25
N ALA A 692 -7.69 14.55 1.06
CA ALA A 692 -8.41 15.32 2.06
C ALA A 692 -7.87 16.76 2.16
N PRO A 693 -8.69 17.72 2.62
CA PRO A 693 -8.23 19.10 2.87
C PRO A 693 -7.14 19.14 3.95
N ARG A 694 -6.47 20.30 4.08
CA ARG A 694 -5.45 20.51 5.13
C ARG A 694 -6.01 20.13 6.51
N LEU A 695 -5.30 19.27 7.22
CA LEU A 695 -5.69 18.79 8.55
C LEU A 695 -4.80 19.42 9.63
N PRO A 696 -5.29 19.55 10.88
CA PRO A 696 -4.42 19.92 12.01
C PRO A 696 -3.31 18.87 12.19
N LEU A 697 -2.16 19.26 12.75
CA LEU A 697 -1.04 18.35 13.04
C LEU A 697 -0.58 18.56 14.49
N LEU A 698 -0.90 17.60 15.35
CA LEU A 698 -0.51 17.62 16.75
C LEU A 698 0.75 16.79 16.96
N VAL A 699 1.77 17.35 17.60
CA VAL A 699 3.01 16.67 17.97
C VAL A 699 3.08 16.61 19.50
N SER A 700 3.42 15.44 20.04
CA SER A 700 3.58 15.26 21.50
C SER A 700 5.05 15.22 21.91
N ARG A 701 5.35 15.76 23.09
CA ARG A 701 6.67 15.70 23.74
C ARG A 701 6.50 15.47 25.24
N ILE A 702 7.26 14.54 25.82
CA ILE A 702 7.33 14.37 27.27
C ILE A 702 8.28 15.44 27.83
N VAL A 703 7.81 16.24 28.77
CA VAL A 703 8.58 17.36 29.35
C VAL A 703 9.56 16.78 30.38
N GLY A 704 10.87 16.99 30.18
CA GLY A 704 11.91 16.65 31.16
C GLY A 704 12.70 15.34 30.96
N GLY A 705 12.65 14.67 29.78
CA GLY A 705 13.53 13.52 29.48
C GLY A 705 13.29 12.84 28.13
N ASP A 706 14.08 11.79 27.82
CA ASP A 706 14.11 11.05 26.53
C ASP A 706 12.93 10.08 26.29
N GLY A 707 11.81 10.26 27.00
CA GLY A 707 10.56 9.53 26.76
C GLY A 707 10.41 8.17 27.47
N ALA A 708 11.46 7.62 28.07
CA ALA A 708 11.39 6.43 28.92
C ALA A 708 11.24 6.80 30.40
N ILE A 709 10.21 6.27 31.06
CA ILE A 709 9.87 6.56 32.46
C ILE A 709 10.18 5.32 33.30
N ILE A 710 11.17 5.41 34.18
CA ILE A 710 11.52 4.32 35.11
C ILE A 710 10.78 4.53 36.44
N LEU A 711 9.99 3.55 36.85
CA LEU A 711 9.24 3.52 38.11
C LEU A 711 9.55 2.24 38.88
N HIS A 712 9.61 2.30 40.21
CA HIS A 712 9.68 1.11 41.07
C HIS A 712 8.29 0.55 41.35
N GLU A 713 8.15 -0.75 41.62
CA GLU A 713 6.87 -1.38 41.96
C GLU A 713 6.07 -0.58 43.01
N GLY A 714 4.82 -0.23 42.67
CA GLY A 714 3.94 0.56 43.55
C GLY A 714 4.21 2.07 43.59
N GLU A 715 5.23 2.56 42.90
CA GLU A 715 5.54 3.99 42.77
C GLU A 715 4.45 4.75 42.00
N ILE A 716 4.06 5.92 42.51
CA ILE A 716 3.16 6.87 41.84
C ILE A 716 3.96 8.12 41.45
N ARG A 717 3.85 8.58 40.20
CA ARG A 717 4.57 9.75 39.68
C ARG A 717 3.75 10.51 38.64
N ASP A 718 3.81 11.84 38.71
CA ASP A 718 3.21 12.73 37.72
C ASP A 718 4.18 13.00 36.56
N VAL A 719 3.70 12.87 35.33
CA VAL A 719 4.45 13.12 34.09
C VAL A 719 3.72 14.16 33.25
N TRP A 720 4.46 15.12 32.72
CA TRP A 720 3.92 16.23 31.94
C TRP A 720 4.10 15.96 30.45
N ILE A 721 2.99 15.96 29.70
CA ILE A 721 2.99 15.76 28.24
C ILE A 721 2.61 17.07 27.58
N SER A 722 3.53 17.63 26.81
CA SER A 722 3.32 18.78 25.95
C SER A 722 2.72 18.33 24.60
N LEU A 723 1.69 19.02 24.16
CA LEU A 723 1.03 18.86 22.87
C LEU A 723 1.12 20.19 22.10
N ALA A 724 1.82 20.20 20.98
CA ALA A 724 1.99 21.38 20.13
C ALA A 724 1.30 21.20 18.79
N ASN A 725 0.56 22.22 18.33
CA ASN A 725 0.00 22.24 16.98
C ASN A 725 1.06 22.70 15.98
N ALA A 726 1.71 21.76 15.29
CA ALA A 726 2.70 22.02 14.24
C ALA A 726 2.07 22.23 12.85
N GLY A 727 0.74 22.14 12.73
CA GLY A 727 0.01 22.27 11.47
C GLY A 727 -0.40 23.70 11.14
N THR A 728 -0.99 23.90 9.96
CA THR A 728 -1.52 25.21 9.53
C THR A 728 -2.99 25.42 9.92
N VAL A 729 -3.67 24.40 10.43
CA VAL A 729 -5.09 24.41 10.78
C VAL A 729 -5.24 24.34 12.31
N PRO A 730 -6.11 25.14 12.94
CA PRO A 730 -6.35 25.05 14.37
C PRO A 730 -6.99 23.72 14.77
N VAL A 731 -6.68 23.23 15.97
CA VAL A 731 -7.38 22.09 16.57
C VAL A 731 -8.58 22.64 17.34
N GLU A 732 -9.80 22.28 16.96
CA GLU A 732 -11.03 22.76 17.63
C GLU A 732 -11.61 21.72 18.58
N GLN A 733 -11.48 20.43 18.24
CA GLN A 733 -11.97 19.33 19.07
C GLN A 733 -10.82 18.35 19.32
N ALA A 734 -10.65 17.93 20.57
CA ALA A 734 -9.72 16.88 20.94
C ALA A 734 -10.28 16.01 22.09
N HIS A 735 -10.00 14.71 22.03
CA HIS A 735 -10.41 13.71 23.02
C HIS A 735 -9.24 12.77 23.32
N ILE A 736 -9.02 12.46 24.60
CA ILE A 736 -7.96 11.55 25.06
C ILE A 736 -8.59 10.23 25.52
N SER A 737 -8.10 9.10 25.02
CA SER A 737 -8.45 7.75 25.47
C SER A 737 -7.20 6.93 25.77
N LEU A 738 -7.35 5.83 26.50
CA LEU A 738 -6.26 4.92 26.85
C LEU A 738 -6.28 3.66 25.97
N SER A 739 -5.10 3.14 25.66
CA SER A 739 -4.92 1.89 24.94
C SER A 739 -3.66 1.16 25.40
N GLY A 740 -3.48 -0.09 24.98
CA GLY A 740 -2.34 -0.92 25.37
C GLY A 740 -2.63 -1.85 26.56
N LYS A 741 -1.62 -2.59 27.01
CA LYS A 741 -1.69 -3.41 28.23
C LYS A 741 -1.38 -2.53 29.45
N ASN A 742 -1.84 -2.94 30.64
CA ASN A 742 -1.65 -2.21 31.90
C ASN A 742 -2.27 -0.80 31.91
N GLN A 743 -3.44 -0.60 31.30
CA GLN A 743 -4.14 0.70 31.30
C GLN A 743 -4.42 1.22 32.71
N ASP A 744 -4.65 0.31 33.66
CA ASP A 744 -4.84 0.62 35.09
C ASP A 744 -3.62 1.30 35.75
N SER A 745 -2.47 1.33 35.08
CA SER A 745 -1.30 2.09 35.53
C SER A 745 -1.46 3.60 35.35
N VAL A 746 -2.37 4.07 34.49
CA VAL A 746 -2.68 5.50 34.39
C VAL A 746 -3.77 5.83 35.39
N VAL A 747 -3.40 6.49 36.50
CA VAL A 747 -4.31 6.80 37.62
C VAL A 747 -5.24 7.96 37.27
N SER A 748 -4.71 9.00 36.62
CA SER A 748 -5.49 10.14 36.16
C SER A 748 -4.76 10.88 35.05
N PHE A 749 -5.52 11.53 34.18
CA PHE A 749 -5.02 12.44 33.14
C PHE A 749 -5.98 13.63 33.01
N SER A 750 -5.46 14.86 32.95
CA SER A 750 -6.30 16.06 32.95
C SER A 750 -6.88 16.36 31.56
N SER A 751 -7.97 15.67 31.20
CA SER A 751 -8.69 15.93 29.94
C SER A 751 -9.32 17.34 29.88
N GLU A 752 -9.65 17.91 31.04
CA GLU A 752 -10.21 19.27 31.17
C GLU A 752 -9.20 20.35 30.77
N THR A 753 -7.92 20.17 31.10
CA THR A 753 -6.85 21.10 30.71
C THR A 753 -6.76 21.21 29.20
N LEU A 754 -6.80 20.08 28.47
CA LEU A 754 -6.81 20.09 27.01
C LEU A 754 -8.06 20.76 26.44
N LYS A 755 -9.25 20.42 26.97
CA LYS A 755 -10.52 21.00 26.50
C LYS A 755 -10.56 22.53 26.70
N SER A 756 -10.02 23.04 27.81
CA SER A 756 -9.97 24.48 28.09
C SER A 756 -9.00 25.25 27.18
N ALA A 757 -8.00 24.58 26.60
CA ALA A 757 -7.02 25.17 25.70
C ALA A 757 -7.45 25.19 24.23
N LEU A 758 -8.58 24.55 23.89
CA LEU A 758 -9.13 24.55 22.52
C LEU A 758 -9.90 25.85 22.25
N PRO A 759 -9.78 26.46 21.06
CA PRO A 759 -9.03 25.98 19.90
C PRO A 759 -7.52 26.26 19.96
N LEU A 760 -6.68 25.22 19.75
CA LEU A 760 -5.23 25.35 19.68
C LEU A 760 -4.82 25.89 18.31
N LYS A 761 -4.43 27.17 18.27
CA LYS A 761 -3.91 27.83 17.06
C LYS A 761 -2.59 27.20 16.58
N PRO A 762 -2.25 27.31 15.29
CA PRO A 762 -0.92 26.95 14.78
C PRO A 762 0.21 27.53 15.64
N GLY A 763 1.14 26.69 16.09
CA GLY A 763 2.26 27.04 16.96
C GLY A 763 1.94 27.12 18.46
N ALA A 764 0.68 26.98 18.87
CA ALA A 764 0.31 26.93 20.30
C ALA A 764 0.62 25.56 20.92
N GLU A 765 0.95 25.56 22.20
CA GLU A 765 1.33 24.39 23.00
C GLU A 765 0.51 24.32 24.29
N VAL A 766 0.11 23.11 24.69
CA VAL A 766 -0.56 22.84 25.97
C VAL A 766 0.11 21.67 26.67
N THR A 767 0.31 21.80 27.98
CA THR A 767 0.94 20.76 28.80
C THR A 767 -0.09 20.11 29.72
N ILE A 768 -0.18 18.78 29.70
CA ILE A 768 -1.16 18.00 30.45
C ILE A 768 -0.42 17.11 31.46
N PRO A 769 -0.78 17.15 32.76
CA PRO A 769 -0.30 16.20 33.74
C PRO A 769 -0.97 14.83 33.59
N VAL A 770 -0.17 13.77 33.66
CA VAL A 770 -0.57 12.36 33.64
C VAL A 770 0.03 11.66 34.85
N THR A 771 -0.82 11.16 35.74
CA THR A 771 -0.42 10.45 36.96
C THR A 771 -0.26 8.96 36.65
N LEU A 772 0.94 8.41 36.86
CA LEU A 772 1.28 7.02 36.56
C LEU A 772 1.54 6.24 37.85
N LYS A 773 1.13 4.97 37.87
CA LYS A 773 1.39 4.00 38.94
C LYS A 773 2.03 2.74 38.39
N ALA A 774 3.18 2.36 38.94
CA ALA A 774 3.87 1.13 38.56
C ALA A 774 3.07 -0.12 38.96
N TRP A 775 2.87 -1.03 38.01
CA TRP A 775 2.25 -2.34 38.25
C TRP A 775 3.23 -3.32 38.90
N ARG A 776 2.74 -4.47 39.37
CA ARG A 776 3.58 -5.53 39.94
C ARG A 776 4.14 -6.43 38.84
N LEU A 777 5.42 -6.79 38.93
CA LEU A 777 6.00 -7.83 38.08
C LEU A 777 5.55 -9.20 38.62
N SER A 778 4.79 -9.96 37.82
CA SER A 778 4.41 -11.33 38.16
C SER A 778 5.65 -12.24 38.10
N LEU A 779 5.81 -13.11 39.10
CA LEU A 779 6.95 -14.06 39.22
C LEU A 779 7.06 -15.07 38.05
N VAL A 780 6.10 -15.09 37.13
CA VAL A 780 5.97 -16.07 36.05
C VAL A 780 6.71 -15.65 34.76
N ASP A 781 7.08 -14.37 34.61
CA ASP A 781 7.66 -13.86 33.36
C ASP A 781 9.19 -13.69 33.38
N ALA A 782 9.88 -14.18 34.42
CA ALA A 782 11.35 -14.05 34.54
C ALA A 782 12.15 -15.14 33.81
N ASP A 783 11.55 -16.29 33.44
CA ASP A 783 12.30 -17.49 33.05
C ASP A 783 12.31 -17.83 31.54
N THR A 784 11.99 -16.90 30.64
CA THR A 784 12.08 -17.14 29.17
C THR A 784 13.15 -16.31 28.44
N ALA A 785 14.24 -15.98 29.11
CA ALA A 785 15.41 -15.33 28.51
C ALA A 785 16.68 -16.21 28.56
N GLY A 786 16.57 -17.47 28.11
CA GLY A 786 17.72 -18.37 28.00
C GLY A 786 17.49 -19.54 27.06
N GLY A 787 17.73 -19.37 25.75
CA GLY A 787 17.82 -20.52 24.84
C GLY A 787 17.73 -20.23 23.34
N LYS A 788 18.86 -20.48 22.66
CA LYS A 788 19.06 -20.83 21.23
C LYS A 788 19.24 -19.70 20.20
N SER A 789 20.51 -19.59 19.82
CA SER A 789 21.06 -19.09 18.56
C SER A 789 20.51 -19.81 17.32
N SER A 790 20.09 -19.07 16.28
CA SER A 790 20.58 -19.24 14.89
C SER A 790 19.94 -18.27 13.88
N SER A 791 20.81 -17.77 12.99
CA SER A 791 20.59 -17.09 11.71
C SER A 791 20.11 -15.62 11.74
N GLY A 792 20.95 -14.76 11.15
CA GLY A 792 20.79 -13.32 11.12
C GLY A 792 19.79 -12.84 10.07
N THR A 793 19.00 -11.85 10.47
CA THR A 793 18.41 -10.82 9.60
C THR A 793 18.11 -9.62 10.49
N VAL A 794 18.61 -8.45 10.07
CA VAL A 794 18.37 -7.07 10.52
C VAL A 794 17.50 -6.90 11.78
N VAL A 795 18.14 -6.41 12.85
CA VAL A 795 17.56 -6.05 14.15
C VAL A 795 16.34 -5.15 13.97
N ARG A 796 15.13 -5.73 14.03
CA ARG A 796 13.91 -5.03 14.40
C ARG A 796 13.90 -4.94 15.93
N HIS A 797 13.91 -3.72 16.47
CA HIS A 797 13.74 -3.47 17.90
C HIS A 797 12.44 -4.12 18.40
N SER A 798 12.57 -5.23 19.14
CA SER A 798 11.46 -5.89 19.84
C SER A 798 11.38 -5.35 21.26
N LYS A 799 10.63 -4.26 21.48
CA LYS A 799 10.23 -3.76 22.80
C LYS A 799 9.02 -2.86 22.63
N ASP A 800 7.79 -3.39 22.68
CA ASP A 800 6.56 -2.55 22.78
C ASP A 800 5.30 -3.37 23.16
N GLY A 801 5.45 -4.48 23.89
CA GLY A 801 4.32 -5.37 24.20
C GLY A 801 3.50 -5.01 25.46
N ASN A 802 4.04 -4.20 26.38
CA ASN A 802 3.52 -4.05 27.75
C ASN A 802 3.30 -2.60 28.22
N SER A 803 3.54 -1.59 27.38
CA SER A 803 3.38 -0.17 27.73
C SER A 803 1.96 0.33 27.43
N PRO A 804 1.36 1.17 28.30
CA PRO A 804 0.14 1.90 27.98
C PRO A 804 0.44 3.01 26.96
N ALA A 805 -0.55 3.37 26.14
CA ALA A 805 -0.45 4.46 25.18
C ALA A 805 -1.69 5.37 25.26
N LEU A 806 -1.46 6.68 25.26
CA LEU A 806 -2.50 7.69 25.18
C LEU A 806 -2.90 7.89 23.72
N LEU A 807 -4.17 7.71 23.39
CA LEU A 807 -4.73 7.98 22.08
C LEU A 807 -5.45 9.32 22.11
N ILE A 808 -4.96 10.27 21.30
CA ILE A 808 -5.52 11.61 21.19
C ILE A 808 -6.21 11.72 19.84
N HIS A 809 -7.53 11.77 19.84
CA HIS A 809 -8.35 12.01 18.65
C HIS A 809 -8.62 13.50 18.52
N TYR A 810 -8.23 14.11 17.40
CA TYR A 810 -8.34 15.56 17.24
C TYR A 810 -8.78 15.97 15.83
N SER A 811 -9.39 17.14 15.75
CA SER A 811 -10.24 17.56 14.63
C SER A 811 -10.17 19.08 14.47
N GLY A 812 -10.12 19.54 13.21
CA GLY A 812 -10.21 20.95 12.83
C GLY A 812 -11.64 21.39 12.50
N PRO A 813 -11.85 22.65 12.08
CA PRO A 813 -13.18 23.24 11.86
C PRO A 813 -14.08 22.45 10.92
N LEU A 814 -15.37 22.46 11.24
CA LEU A 814 -16.44 22.06 10.33
C LEU A 814 -16.64 23.20 9.33
N THR A 815 -16.24 23.00 8.08
CA THR A 815 -16.51 23.97 7.01
C THR A 815 -17.97 23.88 6.61
N ASP A 816 -18.81 24.81 7.08
CA ASP A 816 -20.15 25.02 6.53
C ASP A 816 -20.01 25.62 5.12
N SER A 817 -20.06 24.77 4.09
CA SER A 817 -20.15 25.27 2.72
C SER A 817 -21.52 25.93 2.51
N LYS A 818 -21.55 27.26 2.40
CA LYS A 818 -22.75 28.06 2.08
C LYS A 818 -23.27 27.90 0.63
N ASP A 819 -22.92 26.83 -0.08
CA ASP A 819 -23.40 26.56 -1.44
C ASP A 819 -24.33 25.34 -1.47
N PRO A 820 -25.65 25.53 -1.70
CA PRO A 820 -26.66 24.46 -1.59
C PRO A 820 -26.83 23.59 -2.84
N GLN A 821 -25.82 23.45 -3.72
CA GLN A 821 -26.01 22.78 -5.02
C GLN A 821 -25.13 21.55 -5.32
N THR A 822 -24.40 20.98 -4.37
CA THR A 822 -23.80 19.65 -4.55
C THR A 822 -24.07 18.76 -3.35
N ASN A 823 -24.84 17.69 -3.60
CA ASN A 823 -25.17 16.65 -2.65
C ASN A 823 -23.91 16.05 -2.00
N GLU A 824 -23.99 15.85 -0.68
CA GLU A 824 -22.96 15.39 0.27
C GLU A 824 -21.91 16.44 0.67
N SER A 825 -22.19 17.20 1.75
CA SER A 825 -21.19 17.96 2.49
C SER A 825 -20.18 17.00 3.13
N VAL A 826 -19.07 16.73 2.46
CA VAL A 826 -18.00 15.84 2.97
C VAL A 826 -17.30 16.52 4.14
N VAL A 827 -17.61 16.05 5.35
CA VAL A 827 -16.97 16.52 6.58
C VAL A 827 -15.47 16.16 6.54
N PRO A 828 -14.55 17.12 6.78
CA PRO A 828 -13.12 16.83 6.75
C PRO A 828 -12.77 15.80 7.83
N PRO A 829 -11.90 14.81 7.56
CA PRO A 829 -11.52 13.81 8.54
C PRO A 829 -10.78 14.43 9.75
N GLY A 830 -10.68 13.66 10.84
CA GLY A 830 -9.82 13.97 11.98
C GLY A 830 -8.51 13.18 11.95
N ARG A 831 -7.72 13.32 13.00
CA ARG A 831 -6.48 12.54 13.22
C ARG A 831 -6.50 11.84 14.57
N ARG A 832 -5.75 10.76 14.66
CA ARG A 832 -5.43 10.05 15.89
C ARG A 832 -3.92 10.09 16.11
N LEU A 833 -3.48 10.67 17.22
CA LEU A 833 -2.11 10.60 17.71
C LEU A 833 -2.00 9.55 18.82
N ALA A 834 -1.17 8.54 18.65
CA ALA A 834 -0.83 7.59 19.70
C ALA A 834 0.50 7.99 20.36
N VAL A 835 0.44 8.30 21.65
CA VAL A 835 1.60 8.66 22.48
C VAL A 835 1.93 7.47 23.39
N PRO A 836 2.92 6.63 23.04
CA PRO A 836 3.32 5.52 23.88
C PRO A 836 4.00 6.02 25.15
N LEU A 837 3.57 5.54 26.32
CA LEU A 837 4.22 5.80 27.60
C LEU A 837 5.18 4.64 27.86
N GLN A 838 6.46 4.82 27.53
CA GLN A 838 7.48 3.79 27.72
C GLN A 838 7.83 3.66 29.22
N ILE A 839 6.96 2.99 29.97
CA ILE A 839 7.12 2.76 31.42
C ILE A 839 7.95 1.49 31.61
N CYS A 840 9.09 1.62 32.30
CA CYS A 840 9.90 0.51 32.77
C CYS A 840 9.68 0.35 34.28
N VAL A 841 9.07 -0.77 34.69
CA VAL A 841 8.91 -1.11 36.09
C VAL A 841 10.13 -1.89 36.57
N LEU A 842 10.76 -1.42 37.65
CA LEU A 842 11.83 -2.12 38.37
C LEU A 842 11.29 -2.66 39.70
N GLN A 843 11.88 -3.76 40.18
CA GLN A 843 11.57 -4.30 41.50
C GLN A 843 11.85 -3.25 42.59
N GLY A 844 10.89 -3.06 43.51
CA GLY A 844 11.02 -2.15 44.66
C GLY A 844 11.59 -2.85 45.90
N LEU A 845 11.15 -2.42 47.10
CA LEU A 845 11.44 -3.12 48.36
C LEU A 845 10.94 -4.57 48.31
N SER A 846 11.78 -5.52 48.75
CA SER A 846 11.43 -6.94 48.78
C SER A 846 11.15 -7.41 50.22
N LEU A 847 10.03 -8.10 50.42
CA LEU A 847 9.70 -8.74 51.70
C LEU A 847 10.40 -10.10 51.76
N VAL A 848 11.38 -10.23 52.64
CA VAL A 848 12.18 -11.44 52.83
C VAL A 848 11.44 -12.43 53.72
N LYS A 849 10.89 -11.96 54.84
CA LYS A 849 10.27 -12.83 55.85
C LYS A 849 9.24 -12.10 56.72
N ALA A 850 8.21 -12.82 57.16
CA ALA A 850 7.28 -12.41 58.21
C ALA A 850 7.16 -13.52 59.27
N ARG A 851 7.32 -13.23 60.56
CA ARG A 851 7.15 -14.23 61.65
C ARG A 851 6.75 -13.61 63.01
N LEU A 852 6.23 -14.45 63.91
CA LEU A 852 5.93 -14.08 65.29
C LEU A 852 7.11 -14.40 66.22
N LEU A 853 7.47 -13.46 67.10
CA LEU A 853 8.50 -13.61 68.14
C LEU A 853 7.86 -13.50 69.53
N SER A 854 8.34 -14.29 70.50
CA SER A 854 7.95 -14.23 71.92
C SER A 854 9.15 -13.88 72.80
N MET A 855 8.94 -13.07 73.84
CA MET A 855 9.98 -12.65 74.79
C MET A 855 9.47 -12.76 76.24
N GLU A 856 10.24 -13.42 77.11
CA GLU A 856 9.95 -13.62 78.54
C GLU A 856 10.83 -12.73 79.43
N ILE A 857 10.27 -12.12 80.47
CA ILE A 857 10.99 -11.26 81.43
C ILE A 857 10.62 -11.70 82.86
N PRO A 858 11.59 -12.02 83.75
CA PRO A 858 11.32 -12.55 85.08
C PRO A 858 10.81 -11.49 86.07
N ALA A 859 9.95 -11.89 87.03
CA ALA A 859 9.32 -11.00 88.03
C ALA A 859 9.98 -11.11 89.42
N HIS A 860 9.80 -10.10 90.29
CA HIS A 860 10.38 -10.06 91.65
C HIS A 860 9.31 -10.19 92.75
N VAL A 861 9.67 -10.75 93.92
CA VAL A 861 8.79 -10.83 95.11
C VAL A 861 8.93 -9.58 96.00
N GLY A 862 7.83 -9.01 96.48
CA GLY A 862 7.80 -7.78 97.30
C GLY A 862 6.76 -7.77 98.43
N GLU A 863 6.81 -6.76 99.32
CA GLU A 863 5.97 -6.63 100.52
C GLU A 863 4.57 -6.04 100.25
N ASP A 864 4.45 -5.04 99.37
CA ASP A 864 3.16 -4.42 99.01
C ASP A 864 2.84 -4.66 97.52
N LEU A 865 1.70 -5.30 97.22
CA LEU A 865 1.12 -5.31 95.87
C LEU A 865 0.34 -4.00 95.67
N PRO A 866 0.61 -3.18 94.63
CA PRO A 866 -0.23 -2.03 94.34
C PRO A 866 -1.68 -2.48 94.10
N LYS A 867 -2.64 -1.74 94.68
CA LYS A 867 -4.08 -1.97 94.49
C LYS A 867 -4.40 -1.95 93.00
N LEU A 868 -5.20 -2.92 92.53
CA LEU A 868 -5.79 -2.87 91.19
C LEU A 868 -6.49 -1.52 91.06
N VAL A 869 -6.29 -0.83 89.93
CA VAL A 869 -7.17 0.28 89.55
C VAL A 869 -8.54 -0.34 89.32
N HIS A 870 -9.37 -0.35 90.36
CA HIS A 870 -10.81 -0.49 90.21
C HIS A 870 -11.26 0.70 89.37
N VAL A 871 -11.91 0.42 88.24
CA VAL A 871 -12.56 1.43 87.42
C VAL A 871 -13.80 1.90 88.19
N ASP A 872 -13.59 2.75 89.19
CA ASP A 872 -14.65 3.56 89.76
C ASP A 872 -14.76 4.83 88.92
N ASN A 873 -15.86 4.92 88.18
CA ASN A 873 -16.30 6.11 87.49
C ASN A 873 -16.57 7.21 88.52
N SER A 874 -15.58 8.06 88.77
CA SER A 874 -15.85 9.41 89.27
C SER A 874 -14.80 10.39 88.77
N SER A 875 -15.30 11.35 87.98
CA SER A 875 -14.60 12.49 87.43
C SER A 875 -14.15 13.45 88.52
N SER A 876 -12.90 13.91 88.48
CA SER A 876 -12.60 15.34 88.66
C SER A 876 -11.20 15.67 88.16
N GLU A 877 -11.13 16.79 87.44
CA GLU A 877 -9.97 17.33 86.75
C GLU A 877 -8.87 17.78 87.71
N GLY A 878 -7.61 17.63 87.28
CA GLY A 878 -6.44 18.14 88.00
C GLY A 878 -5.18 18.04 87.14
N THR A 879 -4.83 19.16 86.52
CA THR A 879 -3.71 19.47 85.63
C THR A 879 -2.37 18.86 86.04
N ILE A 880 -1.75 18.01 85.18
CA ILE A 880 -0.33 17.64 85.31
C ILE A 880 0.37 17.63 83.94
N SER A 881 1.52 18.29 83.95
CA SER A 881 2.58 18.50 82.96
C SER A 881 2.82 17.42 81.90
N SER A 882 3.10 17.91 80.69
CA SER A 882 3.62 17.23 79.51
C SER A 882 5.03 16.64 79.69
N ASN A 883 5.15 15.50 80.35
CA ASN A 883 6.29 14.59 80.15
C ASN A 883 5.79 13.15 80.04
N ASN A 884 6.21 12.50 78.94
CA ASN A 884 6.12 11.09 78.59
C ASN A 884 4.72 10.45 78.41
N LYS A 885 4.08 10.72 77.26
CA LYS A 885 3.03 9.84 76.71
C LYS A 885 3.57 8.51 76.14
N MET A 886 4.90 8.38 75.95
CA MET A 886 5.57 7.12 75.61
C MET A 886 5.60 6.13 76.80
N ASP A 887 5.61 6.60 78.05
CA ASP A 887 5.64 5.76 79.26
C ASP A 887 4.33 4.98 79.53
N LYS A 888 3.32 5.13 78.65
CA LYS A 888 2.04 4.41 78.73
C LYS A 888 1.94 3.22 77.78
N LEU A 889 2.82 3.08 76.79
CA LEU A 889 2.67 2.08 75.73
C LEU A 889 3.25 0.71 76.09
N VAL A 890 4.16 0.63 77.07
CA VAL A 890 4.65 -0.63 77.64
C VAL A 890 4.98 -0.40 79.12
N LYS A 891 3.99 -0.07 79.95
CA LYS A 891 4.23 0.11 81.40
C LYS A 891 4.17 -1.26 82.06
N ILE A 892 5.34 -1.84 82.27
CA ILE A 892 5.45 -3.23 82.66
C ILE A 892 5.76 -3.32 84.15
N ASP A 893 4.89 -3.99 84.91
CA ASP A 893 5.02 -4.10 86.37
C ASP A 893 5.95 -5.29 86.71
N PRO A 894 7.14 -5.04 87.28
CA PRO A 894 8.11 -6.09 87.60
C PRO A 894 7.67 -7.00 88.75
N PHE A 895 6.59 -6.67 89.48
CA PHE A 895 6.13 -7.43 90.64
C PHE A 895 4.84 -8.23 90.41
N ARG A 896 4.16 -8.06 89.26
CA ARG A 896 2.85 -8.70 88.97
C ARG A 896 2.86 -9.84 87.95
N GLY A 897 4.03 -10.32 87.52
CA GLY A 897 4.18 -11.54 86.71
C GLY A 897 3.19 -11.67 85.54
N SER A 898 3.40 -10.92 84.46
CA SER A 898 2.88 -11.26 83.13
C SER A 898 3.74 -10.64 82.02
N TRP A 899 4.70 -11.39 81.49
CA TRP A 899 5.56 -10.92 80.39
C TRP A 899 5.78 -12.05 79.39
N GLY A 900 4.80 -12.24 78.51
CA GLY A 900 4.94 -12.99 77.26
C GLY A 900 4.72 -12.01 76.10
N LEU A 901 5.65 -11.08 75.92
CA LEU A 901 5.58 -10.05 74.88
C LEU A 901 5.66 -10.71 73.50
N ARG A 902 4.72 -10.41 72.60
CA ARG A 902 4.70 -10.95 71.24
C ARG A 902 4.89 -9.86 70.20
N PHE A 903 5.82 -10.07 69.28
CA PHE A 903 6.11 -9.14 68.18
C PHE A 903 5.89 -9.80 66.82
N LEU A 904 5.30 -9.07 65.88
CA LEU A 904 5.32 -9.42 64.46
C LEU A 904 6.58 -8.80 63.84
N GLU A 905 7.48 -9.63 63.33
CA GLU A 905 8.70 -9.23 62.63
C GLU A 905 8.48 -9.26 61.12
N LEU A 906 8.75 -8.14 60.45
CA LEU A 906 8.81 -8.02 58.99
C LEU A 906 10.26 -7.71 58.57
N GLU A 907 10.89 -8.62 57.84
CA GLU A 907 12.23 -8.44 57.29
C GLU A 907 12.13 -7.93 55.85
N LEU A 908 12.61 -6.71 55.62
CA LEU A 908 12.51 -5.99 54.36
C LEU A 908 13.92 -5.74 53.83
N SER A 909 14.19 -6.10 52.58
CA SER A 909 15.45 -5.81 51.91
C SER A 909 15.27 -4.75 50.83
N ASN A 910 16.25 -3.86 50.73
CA ASN A 910 16.31 -2.85 49.68
C ASN A 910 17.37 -3.21 48.63
N PRO A 911 16.98 -3.86 47.52
CA PRO A 911 17.90 -4.17 46.42
C PRO A 911 18.17 -2.97 45.50
N THR A 912 17.66 -1.77 45.82
CA THR A 912 17.70 -0.60 44.94
C THR A 912 18.79 0.40 45.36
N ASP A 913 19.13 1.32 44.46
CA ASP A 913 20.07 2.42 44.70
C ASP A 913 19.47 3.57 45.52
N VAL A 914 18.18 3.49 45.90
CA VAL A 914 17.44 4.56 46.56
C VAL A 914 17.13 4.20 48.00
N VAL A 915 17.26 5.16 48.91
CA VAL A 915 16.92 4.99 50.33
C VAL A 915 15.41 4.99 50.50
N PHE A 916 14.89 4.06 51.31
CA PHE A 916 13.48 4.00 51.70
C PHE A 916 13.30 4.24 53.20
N ASP A 917 12.38 5.15 53.54
CA ASP A 917 11.88 5.34 54.90
C ASP A 917 10.55 4.61 55.06
N ILE A 918 10.50 3.66 55.99
CA ILE A 918 9.33 2.82 56.25
C ILE A 918 8.59 3.35 57.48
N SER A 919 7.29 3.56 57.33
CA SER A 919 6.39 3.99 58.39
C SER A 919 5.30 2.94 58.63
N VAL A 920 5.11 2.58 59.89
CA VAL A 920 4.04 1.67 60.33
C VAL A 920 3.01 2.46 61.12
N SER A 921 1.74 2.33 60.72
CA SER A 921 0.61 2.89 61.46
C SER A 921 -0.37 1.78 61.85
N VAL A 922 -0.79 1.78 63.11
CA VAL A 922 -1.81 0.88 63.66
C VAL A 922 -3.05 1.69 64.02
N HIS A 923 -4.21 1.28 63.52
CA HIS A 923 -5.50 1.85 63.95
C HIS A 923 -6.07 1.07 65.14
N LEU A 924 -6.20 1.72 66.30
CA LEU A 924 -6.98 1.23 67.44
C LEU A 924 -8.40 1.79 67.38
N GLU A 925 -9.40 0.95 67.65
CA GLU A 925 -10.80 1.39 67.82
C GLU A 925 -10.93 2.10 69.17
N ASN A 926 -11.19 3.41 69.15
CA ASN A 926 -11.70 4.10 70.34
C ASN A 926 -13.19 3.75 70.49
N SER A 927 -13.55 3.09 71.59
CA SER A 927 -14.95 2.86 71.96
C SER A 927 -15.56 4.15 72.52
N SER A 928 -15.92 5.08 71.64
CA SER A 928 -16.88 6.14 71.94
C SER A 928 -17.59 6.48 70.65
N LYS A 929 -18.85 6.02 70.53
CA LYS A 929 -19.76 6.47 69.48
C LYS A 929 -20.03 7.96 69.68
N GLU A 930 -19.78 8.77 68.66
CA GLU A 930 -20.76 9.75 68.16
C GLU A 930 -20.32 10.27 66.79
N ASP A 931 -21.25 10.16 65.83
CA ASP A 931 -21.16 10.71 64.49
C ASP A 931 -21.10 12.24 64.53
N SER A 932 -20.12 12.85 63.88
CA SER A 932 -20.32 14.10 63.15
C SER A 932 -19.19 14.36 62.17
N LEU A 933 -19.59 14.83 60.99
CA LEU A 933 -18.77 15.09 59.83
C LEU A 933 -17.72 16.17 60.13
N CYS A 934 -16.44 15.85 59.96
CA CYS A 934 -15.38 16.83 59.80
C CYS A 934 -14.40 16.42 58.69
N VAL A 935 -14.03 17.41 57.91
CA VAL A 935 -12.92 17.39 56.96
C VAL A 935 -11.64 17.40 57.80
N ASP A 936 -11.02 16.25 58.04
CA ASP A 936 -9.85 16.12 58.92
C ASP A 936 -8.62 15.73 58.09
N GLN A 937 -7.59 16.59 57.96
CA GLN A 937 -6.53 16.77 58.96
C GLN A 937 -6.07 15.43 59.55
N ASP A 938 -4.85 15.05 59.19
CA ASP A 938 -4.04 13.95 59.73
C ASP A 938 -4.64 13.29 60.97
N ALA A 939 -5.39 12.20 60.76
CA ALA A 939 -5.78 11.29 61.82
C ALA A 939 -4.51 10.99 62.62
N ILE A 940 -4.51 11.37 63.91
CA ILE A 940 -3.39 11.18 64.85
C ILE A 940 -3.26 9.68 65.15
N GLY A 941 -2.85 8.93 64.12
CA GLY A 941 -2.45 7.55 64.20
C GLY A 941 -1.15 7.50 64.99
N HIS A 942 -1.13 6.68 66.02
CA HIS A 942 0.06 6.47 66.84
C HIS A 942 1.13 5.83 65.94
N GLY A 943 2.02 6.66 65.38
CA GLY A 943 3.06 6.24 64.45
C GLY A 943 4.28 5.69 65.18
N TYR A 944 4.73 4.50 64.78
CA TYR A 944 6.04 4.00 65.19
C TYR A 944 7.15 4.84 64.54
N PRO A 945 8.36 4.91 65.13
CA PRO A 945 9.48 5.61 64.51
C PRO A 945 9.76 5.04 63.10
N LYS A 946 10.10 5.92 62.15
CA LYS A 946 10.39 5.52 60.78
C LYS A 946 11.65 4.64 60.75
N THR A 947 11.61 3.53 60.03
CA THR A 947 12.76 2.66 59.79
C THR A 947 13.37 2.97 58.44
N ARG A 948 14.58 3.52 58.43
CA ARG A 948 15.33 3.77 57.20
C ARG A 948 16.02 2.49 56.71
N ILE A 949 15.90 2.19 55.42
CA ILE A 949 16.59 1.08 54.75
C ILE A 949 17.45 1.64 53.63
N ASP A 950 18.76 1.65 53.85
CA ASP A 950 19.74 2.04 52.84
C ASP A 950 19.94 0.93 51.78
N ARG A 951 20.65 1.27 50.70
CA ARG A 951 20.95 0.37 49.59
C ARG A 951 21.59 -0.94 50.06
N ASP A 952 21.18 -2.06 49.46
CA ASP A 952 21.68 -3.42 49.68
C ASP A 952 21.61 -3.88 51.16
N CYS A 953 20.84 -3.17 51.99
CA CYS A 953 20.63 -3.48 53.39
C CYS A 953 19.25 -4.12 53.61
N SER A 954 19.17 -4.95 54.64
CA SER A 954 17.89 -5.46 55.17
C SER A 954 17.64 -4.87 56.53
N ALA A 955 16.41 -4.44 56.79
CA ALA A 955 15.98 -3.99 58.11
C ALA A 955 14.79 -4.81 58.59
N ARG A 956 14.70 -4.98 59.92
CA ARG A 956 13.60 -5.68 60.58
C ARG A 956 12.69 -4.65 61.23
N VAL A 957 11.42 -4.71 60.89
CA VAL A 957 10.37 -3.88 61.46
C VAL A 957 9.58 -4.74 62.45
N LEU A 958 9.63 -4.38 63.74
CA LEU A 958 8.96 -5.10 64.83
C LEU A 958 7.67 -4.37 65.23
N ILE A 959 6.57 -5.10 65.27
CA ILE A 959 5.25 -4.56 65.63
C ILE A 959 4.75 -5.30 66.88
N PRO A 960 4.63 -4.65 68.06
CA PRO A 960 4.12 -5.29 69.27
C PRO A 960 2.63 -5.64 69.13
N LEU A 961 2.25 -6.85 69.55
CA LEU A 961 0.89 -7.38 69.40
C LEU A 961 0.06 -7.33 70.69
N GLU A 962 0.56 -6.76 71.79
CA GLU A 962 -0.11 -6.82 73.10
C GLU A 962 -1.44 -6.06 73.17
N HIS A 963 -1.58 -4.97 72.41
CA HIS A 963 -2.81 -4.19 72.34
C HIS A 963 -3.94 -4.87 71.54
N PHE A 964 -3.69 -6.08 71.02
CA PHE A 964 -4.66 -6.84 70.23
C PHE A 964 -5.21 -8.08 70.98
N LYS A 965 -4.92 -8.23 72.28
CA LYS A 965 -5.52 -9.28 73.14
C LYS A 965 -7.01 -8.98 73.37
N LEU A 966 -7.86 -10.02 73.35
CA LEU A 966 -9.30 -9.89 73.56
C LEU A 966 -9.64 -9.68 75.05
N PRO A 967 -10.56 -8.76 75.40
CA PRO A 967 -10.74 -8.31 76.77
C PRO A 967 -11.38 -9.30 77.76
N ILE A 968 -12.10 -10.35 77.34
CA ILE A 968 -12.57 -11.53 78.12
C ILE A 968 -13.38 -12.39 77.12
N LEU A 969 -13.18 -13.72 77.09
CA LEU A 969 -13.96 -14.62 76.24
C LEU A 969 -15.29 -14.98 76.92
N ASP A 970 -16.39 -14.95 76.18
CA ASP A 970 -17.67 -15.49 76.63
C ASP A 970 -17.77 -16.97 76.23
N ALA A 971 -18.34 -17.80 77.10
CA ALA A 971 -18.49 -19.25 76.88
C ALA A 971 -19.31 -19.60 75.62
N SER A 972 -20.01 -18.63 75.03
CA SER A 972 -20.75 -18.75 73.77
C SER A 972 -19.86 -19.07 72.55
N PHE A 973 -18.53 -18.90 72.63
CA PHE A 973 -17.61 -19.23 71.54
C PHE A 973 -17.43 -20.75 71.29
N PHE A 974 -17.74 -21.61 72.27
CA PHE A 974 -17.42 -23.04 72.23
C PHE A 974 -18.57 -23.99 72.65
N VAL A 975 -19.80 -23.49 72.81
CA VAL A 975 -20.93 -24.33 73.28
C VAL A 975 -21.14 -25.52 72.34
N LYS A 976 -20.97 -26.74 72.87
CA LYS A 976 -21.56 -27.97 72.33
C LYS A 976 -23.03 -28.00 72.77
N ASP A 977 -23.96 -28.05 71.84
CA ASP A 977 -25.36 -28.37 72.15
C ASP A 977 -25.45 -29.85 72.56
N ASP A 978 -25.58 -30.12 73.87
CA ASP A 978 -25.94 -31.45 74.36
C ASP A 978 -27.47 -31.59 74.43
N GLN A 979 -28.05 -32.42 73.57
CA GLN A 979 -29.40 -32.97 73.70
C GLN A 979 -29.29 -34.49 73.92
N PRO A 980 -30.05 -35.11 74.85
CA PRO A 980 -29.97 -36.54 75.10
C PRO A 980 -30.87 -37.37 74.17
N ASP A 981 -30.52 -38.65 74.07
CA ASP A 981 -31.26 -39.81 73.54
C ASP A 981 -31.11 -40.21 72.06
N GLY A 982 -30.50 -41.39 71.84
CA GLY A 982 -30.79 -42.25 70.67
C GLY A 982 -29.59 -42.82 69.90
N VAL A 983 -29.01 -43.90 70.41
CA VAL A 983 -27.99 -44.81 69.83
C VAL A 983 -28.01 -44.98 68.29
N THR A 984 -26.94 -44.59 67.58
CA THR A 984 -26.05 -45.45 66.73
C THR A 984 -25.16 -44.64 65.75
N SER A 985 -23.85 -44.63 66.03
CA SER A 985 -22.69 -44.57 65.14
C SER A 985 -22.61 -43.58 63.95
N GLY A 986 -21.75 -42.57 64.10
CA GLY A 986 -20.64 -42.34 63.16
C GLY A 986 -20.74 -41.15 62.19
N ARG A 987 -19.91 -40.12 62.45
CA ARG A 987 -19.53 -38.96 61.59
C ARG A 987 -20.35 -37.67 61.73
N SER A 988 -20.03 -36.85 62.75
CA SER A 988 -20.29 -35.40 62.72
C SER A 988 -19.58 -34.64 63.86
N SER A 989 -18.25 -34.57 63.85
CA SER A 989 -17.48 -33.59 64.66
C SER A 989 -16.91 -32.41 63.83
N SER A 990 -17.05 -32.43 62.50
CA SER A 990 -16.33 -31.52 61.59
C SER A 990 -17.05 -30.20 61.26
N PHE A 991 -18.24 -29.94 61.82
CA PHE A 991 -18.99 -28.69 61.58
C PHE A 991 -18.70 -27.60 62.63
N SER A 992 -18.38 -27.95 63.87
CA SER A 992 -18.01 -26.97 64.91
C SER A 992 -16.62 -26.35 64.68
N GLU A 993 -15.63 -27.14 64.23
CA GLU A 993 -14.28 -26.64 63.89
C GLU A 993 -14.25 -25.66 62.71
N LYS A 994 -15.23 -25.70 61.81
CA LYS A 994 -15.28 -24.81 60.64
C LYS A 994 -15.74 -23.40 60.99
N ASN A 995 -16.68 -23.27 61.93
CA ASN A 995 -17.16 -21.95 62.37
C ASN A 995 -16.11 -21.21 63.20
N THR A 996 -15.44 -21.91 64.13
CA THR A 996 -14.35 -21.32 64.93
C THR A 996 -13.18 -20.87 64.05
N LYS A 997 -12.83 -21.64 63.00
CA LYS A 997 -11.79 -21.25 62.04
C LYS A 997 -12.21 -20.08 61.14
N ALA A 998 -13.50 -19.92 60.83
CA ALA A 998 -14.01 -18.82 60.03
C ALA A 998 -14.01 -17.49 60.81
N GLU A 999 -14.47 -17.51 62.06
CA GLU A 999 -14.44 -16.33 62.96
C GLU A 999 -13.01 -15.94 63.33
N LEU A 1000 -12.12 -16.91 63.52
CA LEU A 1000 -10.69 -16.67 63.70
C LEU A 1000 -10.07 -16.01 62.47
N ASN A 1001 -10.39 -16.50 61.27
CA ASN A 1001 -9.92 -15.88 60.01
C ASN A 1001 -10.51 -14.47 59.80
N ALA A 1002 -11.74 -14.20 60.23
CA ALA A 1002 -12.34 -12.86 60.20
C ALA A 1002 -11.61 -11.91 61.17
N SER A 1003 -11.25 -12.38 62.36
CA SER A 1003 -10.46 -11.64 63.35
C SER A 1003 -9.04 -11.35 62.85
N ILE A 1004 -8.41 -12.31 62.17
CA ILE A 1004 -7.11 -12.13 61.51
C ILE A 1004 -7.20 -11.08 60.39
N LYS A 1005 -8.25 -11.13 59.56
CA LYS A 1005 -8.47 -10.12 58.51
C LYS A 1005 -8.70 -8.71 59.09
N ASN A 1006 -9.46 -8.62 60.19
CA ASN A 1006 -9.65 -7.36 60.92
C ASN A 1006 -8.30 -6.84 61.45
N LEU A 1007 -7.51 -7.69 62.12
CA LEU A 1007 -6.16 -7.36 62.58
C LEU A 1007 -5.25 -6.86 61.44
N ILE A 1008 -5.19 -7.59 60.32
CA ILE A 1008 -4.37 -7.23 59.15
C ILE A 1008 -4.82 -5.90 58.56
N SER A 1009 -6.12 -5.62 58.53
CA SER A 1009 -6.64 -4.34 58.00
C SER A 1009 -6.25 -3.13 58.85
N ARG A 1010 -5.95 -3.33 60.13
CA ARG A 1010 -5.54 -2.28 61.08
C ARG A 1010 -4.06 -1.90 60.95
N ILE A 1011 -3.24 -2.72 60.30
CA ILE A 1011 -1.80 -2.49 60.13
C ILE A 1011 -1.54 -1.99 58.70
N LYS A 1012 -1.04 -0.76 58.57
CA LYS A 1012 -0.59 -0.20 57.28
C LYS A 1012 0.91 0.09 57.30
N VAL A 1013 1.61 -0.35 56.26
CA VAL A 1013 3.05 -0.11 56.08
C VAL A 1013 3.27 0.69 54.82
N ARG A 1014 3.69 1.95 54.98
CA ARG A 1014 3.97 2.89 53.89
C ARG A 1014 5.46 3.15 53.79
N TRP A 1015 5.98 3.25 52.57
CA TRP A 1015 7.35 3.65 52.31
C TRP A 1015 7.39 4.99 51.60
N GLN A 1016 8.44 5.77 51.89
CA GLN A 1016 8.79 7.00 51.20
C GLN A 1016 10.22 6.86 50.69
N SER A 1017 10.42 7.15 49.41
CA SER A 1017 11.71 7.08 48.74
C SER A 1017 12.39 8.46 48.75
N GLY A 1018 13.73 8.48 48.76
CA GLY A 1018 14.54 9.70 48.65
C GLY A 1018 14.32 10.53 47.36
N ARG A 1019 13.47 10.06 46.43
CA ARG A 1019 13.09 10.77 45.19
C ARG A 1019 11.68 11.39 45.23
N ASN A 1020 11.16 11.71 46.42
CA ASN A 1020 9.79 12.24 46.64
C ASN A 1020 8.66 11.31 46.18
N SER A 1021 8.92 10.02 46.00
CA SER A 1021 7.88 9.03 45.74
C SER A 1021 7.45 8.29 47.00
N SER A 1022 6.18 7.89 47.04
CA SER A 1022 5.62 7.14 48.16
C SER A 1022 4.77 5.97 47.67
N GLY A 1023 4.73 4.90 48.45
CA GLY A 1023 3.91 3.73 48.16
C GLY A 1023 3.48 2.98 49.42
N GLU A 1024 2.56 2.04 49.27
CA GLU A 1024 2.11 1.13 50.33
C GLU A 1024 2.61 -0.29 50.04
N LEU A 1025 3.18 -0.94 51.05
CA LEU A 1025 3.68 -2.30 50.92
C LEU A 1025 2.54 -3.31 51.13
N ASN A 1026 2.27 -4.16 50.14
CA ASN A 1026 1.24 -5.18 50.28
C ASN A 1026 1.77 -6.39 51.08
N ILE A 1027 1.49 -6.40 52.38
CA ILE A 1027 1.94 -7.41 53.34
C ILE A 1027 0.82 -8.35 53.82
N LYS A 1028 -0.39 -8.24 53.26
CA LYS A 1028 -1.58 -8.93 53.76
C LYS A 1028 -1.41 -10.45 53.79
N ASP A 1029 -0.92 -11.03 52.70
CA ASP A 1029 -0.74 -12.48 52.57
C ASP A 1029 0.37 -13.01 53.49
N ALA A 1030 1.45 -12.23 53.64
CA ALA A 1030 2.60 -12.62 54.47
C ALA A 1030 2.29 -12.54 55.97
N ILE A 1031 1.54 -11.54 56.42
CA ILE A 1031 1.08 -11.44 57.81
C ILE A 1031 0.06 -12.54 58.10
N GLN A 1032 -0.85 -12.83 57.16
CA GLN A 1032 -1.82 -13.92 57.30
C GLN A 1032 -1.10 -15.27 57.48
N ALA A 1033 -0.07 -15.54 56.69
CA ALA A 1033 0.75 -16.75 56.84
C ALA A 1033 1.50 -16.79 58.18
N ALA A 1034 2.05 -15.67 58.65
CA ALA A 1034 2.79 -15.60 59.91
C ALA A 1034 1.92 -15.83 61.15
N LEU A 1035 0.65 -15.38 61.13
CA LEU A 1035 -0.26 -15.50 62.27
C LEU A 1035 -0.89 -16.88 62.37
N GLN A 1036 -1.20 -17.55 61.25
CA GLN A 1036 -1.97 -18.79 61.21
C GLN A 1036 -1.47 -19.92 62.13
N THR A 1037 -0.18 -19.95 62.49
CA THR A 1037 0.43 -21.03 63.30
C THR A 1037 0.28 -20.85 64.82
N SER A 1038 -0.09 -19.66 65.31
CA SER A 1038 -0.03 -19.31 66.74
C SER A 1038 -1.12 -18.32 67.20
N VAL A 1039 -2.22 -18.19 66.44
CA VAL A 1039 -3.29 -17.18 66.65
C VAL A 1039 -3.96 -17.28 68.02
N MET A 1040 -4.31 -18.48 68.48
CA MET A 1040 -4.99 -18.69 69.78
C MET A 1040 -4.12 -18.22 70.95
N ASP A 1041 -2.81 -18.40 70.82
CA ASP A 1041 -1.86 -18.01 71.84
C ASP A 1041 -1.62 -16.47 71.85
N VAL A 1042 -1.93 -15.77 70.75
CA VAL A 1042 -1.79 -14.30 70.62
C VAL A 1042 -3.04 -13.56 71.12
N LEU A 1043 -4.24 -14.11 70.89
CA LEU A 1043 -5.51 -13.41 71.13
C LEU A 1043 -6.15 -13.67 72.50
N LEU A 1044 -5.87 -14.82 73.16
CA LEU A 1044 -6.54 -15.23 74.40
C LEU A 1044 -5.72 -14.87 75.67
N PRO A 1045 -6.34 -14.33 76.74
CA PRO A 1045 -5.67 -14.04 78.01
C PRO A 1045 -5.33 -15.31 78.83
N ASP A 1046 -4.37 -15.20 79.77
CA ASP A 1046 -3.96 -16.27 80.69
C ASP A 1046 -5.06 -16.64 81.69
N PRO A 1047 -5.42 -17.94 81.83
CA PRO A 1047 -6.58 -18.34 82.62
C PRO A 1047 -6.37 -18.19 84.13
N LEU A 1048 -5.13 -18.38 84.60
CA LEU A 1048 -4.71 -18.15 85.97
C LEU A 1048 -3.55 -17.17 85.99
N THR A 1049 -3.58 -16.21 86.92
CA THR A 1049 -2.42 -15.35 87.23
C THR A 1049 -1.92 -15.67 88.63
N PHE A 1050 -0.62 -15.91 88.76
CA PHE A 1050 0.04 -16.22 90.03
C PHE A 1050 0.86 -15.02 90.48
N GLY A 1051 0.85 -14.71 91.78
CA GLY A 1051 1.71 -13.71 92.42
C GLY A 1051 2.23 -14.19 93.76
N PHE A 1052 3.42 -13.72 94.16
CA PHE A 1052 4.00 -13.98 95.48
C PHE A 1052 4.16 -12.68 96.27
N ARG A 1053 3.89 -12.72 97.57
CA ARG A 1053 3.99 -11.59 98.50
C ARG A 1053 4.71 -11.99 99.80
N LEU A 1054 5.47 -11.07 100.37
CA LEU A 1054 6.04 -11.15 101.73
C LEU A 1054 5.06 -10.58 102.78
N LEU A 1055 4.94 -11.22 103.95
CA LEU A 1055 4.12 -10.73 105.07
C LEU A 1055 5.02 -10.06 106.14
N GLY A 1056 4.88 -8.76 106.38
CA GLY A 1056 5.73 -8.01 107.32
C GLY A 1056 5.45 -8.30 108.81
N SER A 1057 6.49 -8.27 109.65
CA SER A 1057 6.44 -8.43 111.12
C SER A 1057 5.63 -7.33 111.81
N ILE A 1058 4.67 -7.70 112.69
CA ILE A 1058 3.77 -6.79 113.41
C ILE A 1058 4.47 -6.15 114.62
N SER A 1059 4.61 -4.82 114.65
CA SER A 1059 4.92 -4.04 115.86
C SER A 1059 3.90 -2.92 116.11
N LYS A 1060 3.62 -2.67 117.40
CA LYS A 1060 2.49 -1.92 117.98
C LYS A 1060 2.53 -0.38 117.75
N PRO A 1061 1.40 0.34 117.91
CA PRO A 1061 1.26 1.75 117.55
C PRO A 1061 1.62 2.69 118.72
N ASP A 1062 2.17 3.88 118.43
CA ASP A 1062 2.02 5.08 119.27
C ASP A 1062 2.37 6.39 118.53
N ASP A 1063 1.42 7.31 118.63
CA ASP A 1063 1.44 8.78 118.78
C ASP A 1063 2.39 9.75 118.03
N LEU A 1064 1.69 10.70 117.39
CA LEU A 1064 1.83 12.17 117.45
C LEU A 1064 3.16 12.85 117.04
N GLY A 1065 3.05 13.74 116.05
CA GLY A 1065 3.73 15.05 116.12
C GLY A 1065 4.80 15.34 115.08
N SER A 1066 4.45 16.22 114.15
CA SER A 1066 5.31 16.96 113.21
C SER A 1066 6.60 17.54 113.81
N PHE A 1067 7.71 17.56 113.06
CA PHE A 1067 8.20 18.76 112.35
C PHE A 1067 9.51 18.53 111.55
N LYS A 1068 9.44 18.99 110.31
CA LYS A 1068 10.44 19.43 109.31
C LYS A 1068 11.96 19.37 109.57
N LYS A 1069 12.64 18.94 108.48
CA LYS A 1069 13.94 19.36 107.88
C LYS A 1069 15.18 19.03 108.74
N SER A 1070 16.31 18.58 108.21
CA SER A 1070 16.95 18.91 106.93
C SER A 1070 17.96 17.84 106.50
N THR A 1071 18.10 17.73 105.17
CA THR A 1071 19.25 17.28 104.37
C THR A 1071 20.56 17.03 105.13
N THR A 1072 21.13 15.83 105.00
CA THR A 1072 22.28 15.50 104.13
C THR A 1072 22.87 14.15 104.57
N GLN A 1073 22.56 13.05 103.88
CA GLN A 1073 23.49 11.94 103.70
C GLN A 1073 23.00 10.99 102.61
N VAL A 1074 23.92 10.69 101.70
CA VAL A 1074 23.83 9.62 100.72
C VAL A 1074 23.72 8.31 101.48
N GLN A 1075 22.53 7.70 101.44
CA GLN A 1075 22.33 6.28 101.74
C GLN A 1075 21.59 5.68 100.56
N SER A 1076 22.16 4.60 100.03
CA SER A 1076 21.60 3.72 99.01
C SER A 1076 20.13 3.40 99.30
N PRO A 1077 19.24 3.33 98.29
CA PRO A 1077 17.87 2.91 98.50
C PRO A 1077 17.89 1.46 99.00
N ALA A 1078 17.63 1.28 100.30
CA ALA A 1078 17.35 -0.04 100.87
C ALA A 1078 16.19 -0.64 100.05
N LEU A 1079 16.49 -1.70 99.30
CA LEU A 1079 15.52 -2.42 98.48
C LEU A 1079 14.48 -3.06 99.41
N LYS A 1080 13.29 -2.47 99.44
CA LYS A 1080 12.08 -3.08 100.03
C LYS A 1080 11.87 -4.46 99.38
N GLY A 1081 11.87 -5.53 100.16
CA GLY A 1081 11.66 -6.91 99.70
C GLY A 1081 12.85 -7.87 99.83
N SER A 1082 13.96 -7.48 100.48
CA SER A 1082 15.06 -8.42 100.78
C SER A 1082 14.72 -9.33 101.96
N VAL A 1083 14.82 -10.65 101.77
CA VAL A 1083 14.64 -11.68 102.81
C VAL A 1083 15.96 -11.89 103.56
N VAL A 1084 15.95 -12.10 104.88
CA VAL A 1084 17.18 -12.33 105.67
C VAL A 1084 17.40 -13.83 105.89
N ALA A 1085 18.65 -14.31 105.75
CA ALA A 1085 19.00 -15.70 106.01
C ALA A 1085 18.82 -16.06 107.51
N HIS A 1086 18.40 -17.31 107.79
CA HIS A 1086 18.07 -17.88 109.12
C HIS A 1086 16.80 -17.36 109.80
N ASP A 1087 16.12 -16.36 109.23
CA ASP A 1087 14.82 -15.89 109.71
C ASP A 1087 13.65 -16.63 109.04
N VAL A 1088 12.65 -17.01 109.84
CA VAL A 1088 11.40 -17.58 109.32
C VAL A 1088 10.61 -16.48 108.63
N THR A 1089 10.55 -16.54 107.30
CA THR A 1089 9.93 -15.53 106.46
C THR A 1089 8.54 -15.98 106.02
N PRO A 1090 7.46 -15.36 106.53
CA PRO A 1090 6.11 -15.68 106.09
C PRO A 1090 5.86 -15.09 104.69
N MET A 1091 5.36 -15.94 103.80
CA MET A 1091 5.06 -15.64 102.40
C MET A 1091 3.62 -16.03 102.06
N GLU A 1092 3.02 -15.33 101.11
CA GLU A 1092 1.69 -15.57 100.56
C GLU A 1092 1.80 -15.78 99.05
N VAL A 1093 1.19 -16.84 98.52
CA VAL A 1093 0.91 -16.96 97.08
C VAL A 1093 -0.52 -16.53 96.83
N VAL A 1094 -0.70 -15.66 95.84
CA VAL A 1094 -1.99 -15.18 95.37
C VAL A 1094 -2.25 -15.84 94.02
N VAL A 1095 -3.38 -16.53 93.89
CA VAL A 1095 -3.82 -17.09 92.62
C VAL A 1095 -5.13 -16.44 92.21
N ARG A 1096 -5.11 -15.75 91.06
CA ARG A 1096 -6.28 -15.12 90.45
C ARG A 1096 -6.84 -15.99 89.34
N ASN A 1097 -8.14 -16.20 89.36
CA ASN A 1097 -8.87 -16.78 88.23
C ASN A 1097 -9.31 -15.66 87.29
N ASN A 1098 -8.87 -15.68 86.03
CA ASN A 1098 -9.27 -14.70 85.00
C ASN A 1098 -10.42 -15.18 84.11
N THR A 1099 -10.96 -16.36 84.41
CA THR A 1099 -12.11 -16.93 83.71
C THR A 1099 -13.42 -16.64 84.45
N LYS A 1100 -14.55 -16.79 83.75
CA LYS A 1100 -15.90 -16.66 84.34
C LYS A 1100 -16.37 -17.93 85.07
N ASP A 1101 -15.61 -19.01 85.00
CA ASP A 1101 -15.95 -20.30 85.61
C ASP A 1101 -15.19 -20.50 86.92
N ARG A 1102 -15.74 -21.30 87.85
CA ARG A 1102 -15.02 -21.71 89.07
C ARG A 1102 -13.93 -22.70 88.70
N ILE A 1103 -12.69 -22.48 89.16
CA ILE A 1103 -11.57 -23.40 88.90
C ILE A 1103 -11.24 -24.16 90.19
N ARG A 1104 -11.40 -25.49 90.15
CA ARG A 1104 -10.86 -26.41 91.17
C ARG A 1104 -9.48 -26.88 90.73
N MET A 1105 -8.48 -26.66 91.58
CA MET A 1105 -7.09 -26.98 91.24
C MET A 1105 -6.28 -27.47 92.43
N SER A 1106 -5.21 -28.21 92.13
CA SER A 1106 -4.14 -28.56 93.05
C SER A 1106 -2.95 -27.64 92.79
N LEU A 1107 -2.65 -26.75 93.74
CA LEU A 1107 -1.50 -25.85 93.67
C LEU A 1107 -0.24 -26.54 94.20
N SER A 1108 0.86 -26.35 93.48
CA SER A 1108 2.20 -26.71 93.89
C SER A 1108 3.13 -25.51 93.74
N ILE A 1109 3.97 -25.28 94.74
CA ILE A 1109 4.97 -24.21 94.76
C ILE A 1109 6.33 -24.88 94.86
N THR A 1110 7.21 -24.55 93.93
CA THR A 1110 8.59 -25.03 93.93
C THR A 1110 9.54 -23.87 94.17
N CYS A 1111 10.52 -24.07 95.05
CA CYS A 1111 11.61 -23.14 95.29
C CYS A 1111 12.90 -23.75 94.73
N ARG A 1112 13.52 -23.03 93.80
CA ARG A 1112 14.74 -23.44 93.12
C ARG A 1112 15.87 -22.48 93.39
N ASP A 1113 17.11 -22.97 93.39
CA ASP A 1113 18.30 -22.12 93.51
C ASP A 1113 18.69 -21.54 92.14
N VAL A 1114 19.82 -20.82 92.09
CA VAL A 1114 20.37 -20.27 90.84
C VAL A 1114 20.74 -21.36 89.83
N ALA A 1115 21.05 -22.59 90.28
CA ALA A 1115 21.32 -23.74 89.42
C ALA A 1115 20.04 -24.42 88.90
N GLY A 1116 18.88 -24.04 89.42
CA GLY A 1116 17.57 -24.58 89.06
C GLY A 1116 17.20 -25.88 89.78
N GLU A 1117 17.96 -26.28 90.80
CA GLU A 1117 17.70 -27.47 91.62
C GLU A 1117 16.68 -27.17 92.73
N ASN A 1118 15.86 -28.17 93.11
CA ASN A 1118 14.86 -28.02 94.17
C ASN A 1118 15.54 -27.89 95.55
N CYS A 1119 15.29 -26.79 96.27
CA CYS A 1119 16.00 -26.47 97.51
C CYS A 1119 15.43 -27.10 98.79
N MET A 1120 14.29 -27.80 98.69
CA MET A 1120 13.44 -28.16 99.83
C MET A 1120 13.50 -29.64 100.23
N GLU A 1121 13.97 -30.55 99.36
CA GLU A 1121 13.89 -32.01 99.56
C GLU A 1121 15.29 -32.66 99.53
N GLY A 1122 15.60 -33.55 100.48
CA GLY A 1122 16.84 -34.33 100.56
C GLY A 1122 17.83 -33.91 101.65
N ALA A 1123 18.92 -34.66 101.84
CA ALA A 1123 19.92 -34.45 102.91
C ALA A 1123 20.75 -33.14 102.78
N LYS A 1124 20.51 -32.36 101.73
CA LYS A 1124 21.19 -31.08 101.42
C LYS A 1124 20.20 -29.90 101.29
N ALA A 1125 19.04 -29.95 101.94
CA ALA A 1125 18.05 -28.87 101.86
C ALA A 1125 18.65 -27.53 102.36
N THR A 1126 18.60 -26.50 101.52
CA THR A 1126 19.10 -25.14 101.83
C THR A 1126 17.99 -24.21 102.32
N VAL A 1127 16.75 -24.67 102.31
CA VAL A 1127 15.57 -23.94 102.80
C VAL A 1127 14.69 -24.88 103.61
N LEU A 1128 14.34 -24.47 104.84
CA LEU A 1128 13.43 -25.19 105.73
C LEU A 1128 12.00 -24.64 105.59
N LEU A 1129 11.01 -25.52 105.60
CA LEU A 1129 9.59 -25.20 105.43
C LEU A 1129 8.81 -25.30 106.73
N ALA A 1130 7.98 -24.30 107.01
CA ALA A 1130 6.84 -24.42 107.89
C ALA A 1130 5.54 -24.19 107.09
N GLY A 1131 4.81 -25.28 106.77
CA GLY A 1131 3.57 -25.27 106.00
C GLY A 1131 3.47 -26.39 104.95
N VAL A 1132 2.47 -26.31 104.06
CA VAL A 1132 2.27 -27.23 102.92
C VAL A 1132 2.50 -26.44 101.62
N LEU A 1133 3.36 -26.93 100.72
CA LEU A 1133 3.68 -26.31 99.43
C LEU A 1133 3.23 -27.12 98.20
N SER A 1134 2.94 -28.41 98.35
CA SER A 1134 2.57 -29.30 97.26
C SER A 1134 1.23 -29.99 97.55
N GLY A 1135 0.41 -30.18 96.51
CA GLY A 1135 -0.88 -30.88 96.62
C GLY A 1135 -1.99 -30.05 97.29
N ILE A 1136 -1.90 -28.73 97.28
CA ILE A 1136 -2.88 -27.85 97.95
C ILE A 1136 -4.15 -27.77 97.10
N ARG A 1137 -5.20 -28.49 97.52
CA ARG A 1137 -6.51 -28.39 96.87
C ARG A 1137 -7.18 -27.06 97.20
N MET A 1138 -7.46 -26.26 96.18
CA MET A 1138 -8.12 -24.97 96.29
C MET A 1138 -9.17 -24.78 95.20
N GLU A 1139 -10.27 -24.12 95.56
CA GLU A 1139 -11.29 -23.66 94.63
C GLU A 1139 -11.20 -22.14 94.50
N VAL A 1140 -10.91 -21.63 93.31
CA VAL A 1140 -10.79 -20.18 93.03
C VAL A 1140 -12.04 -19.71 92.28
N PRO A 1141 -12.86 -18.83 92.91
CA PRO A 1141 -14.06 -18.30 92.26
C PRO A 1141 -13.74 -17.47 91.01
N PRO A 1142 -14.70 -17.29 90.10
CA PRO A 1142 -14.53 -16.51 88.88
C PRO A 1142 -14.05 -15.09 89.16
N LEU A 1143 -13.06 -14.61 88.42
CA LEU A 1143 -12.55 -13.23 88.51
C LEU A 1143 -12.06 -12.79 89.92
N GLN A 1144 -11.86 -13.74 90.83
CA GLN A 1144 -11.42 -13.50 92.21
C GLN A 1144 -10.02 -14.06 92.47
N GLU A 1145 -9.44 -13.63 93.59
CA GLU A 1145 -8.12 -14.02 94.07
C GLU A 1145 -8.26 -14.84 95.35
N VAL A 1146 -7.59 -15.99 95.41
CA VAL A 1146 -7.45 -16.80 96.62
C VAL A 1146 -5.99 -16.79 97.05
N LYS A 1147 -5.76 -16.81 98.37
CA LYS A 1147 -4.44 -16.69 98.97
C LYS A 1147 -4.09 -17.92 99.79
N HIS A 1148 -2.85 -18.38 99.68
CA HIS A 1148 -2.30 -19.44 100.52
C HIS A 1148 -1.02 -18.96 101.19
N SER A 1149 -0.95 -19.07 102.52
CA SER A 1149 0.18 -18.61 103.33
C SER A 1149 1.08 -19.78 103.73
N PHE A 1150 2.39 -19.56 103.65
CA PHE A 1150 3.43 -20.53 104.04
C PHE A 1150 4.64 -19.77 104.57
N SER A 1151 5.53 -20.41 105.33
CA SER A 1151 6.76 -19.75 105.79
C SER A 1151 8.00 -20.52 105.34
N LEU A 1152 8.98 -19.79 104.81
CA LEU A 1152 10.27 -20.32 104.39
C LEU A 1152 11.38 -19.77 105.27
N ASN A 1153 12.28 -20.63 105.74
CA ASN A 1153 13.52 -20.22 106.40
C ASN A 1153 14.71 -20.59 105.50
N PHE A 1154 15.39 -19.60 104.95
CA PHE A 1154 16.51 -19.79 104.04
C PHE A 1154 17.82 -19.92 104.84
N LEU A 1155 18.52 -21.04 104.70
CA LEU A 1155 19.75 -21.33 105.45
C LEU A 1155 21.01 -20.73 104.79
N VAL A 1156 20.94 -20.35 103.52
CA VAL A 1156 22.08 -19.83 102.76
C VAL A 1156 21.67 -18.54 102.05
N PRO A 1157 22.47 -17.46 102.10
CA PRO A 1157 22.21 -16.25 101.32
C PRO A 1157 22.43 -16.49 99.82
N GLY A 1158 21.55 -15.96 98.98
CA GLY A 1158 21.57 -16.19 97.52
C GLY A 1158 20.30 -15.76 96.80
N GLU A 1159 20.25 -15.95 95.48
CA GLU A 1159 19.04 -15.76 94.68
C GLU A 1159 18.29 -17.09 94.50
N TYR A 1160 17.00 -17.07 94.80
CA TYR A 1160 16.11 -18.20 94.69
C TYR A 1160 14.96 -17.86 93.74
N THR A 1161 14.38 -18.87 93.11
CA THR A 1161 13.26 -18.72 92.18
C THR A 1161 12.06 -19.52 92.67
N LEU A 1162 10.96 -18.83 92.92
CA LEU A 1162 9.66 -19.41 93.25
C LEU A 1162 8.83 -19.57 91.98
N VAL A 1163 8.33 -20.78 91.74
CA VAL A 1163 7.43 -21.09 90.64
C VAL A 1163 6.17 -21.74 91.20
N ALA A 1164 5.03 -21.10 90.95
CA ALA A 1164 3.72 -21.67 91.21
C ALA A 1164 3.25 -22.48 90.00
N ALA A 1165 2.73 -23.67 90.22
CA ALA A 1165 2.12 -24.50 89.20
C ALA A 1165 0.81 -25.09 89.73
N ALA A 1166 -0.27 -24.90 88.97
CA ALA A 1166 -1.58 -25.44 89.28
C ALA A 1166 -1.95 -26.55 88.30
N MET A 1167 -2.44 -27.67 88.85
CA MET A 1167 -3.10 -28.73 88.10
C MET A 1167 -4.61 -28.52 88.23
N ILE A 1168 -5.30 -28.25 87.12
CA ILE A 1168 -6.76 -28.04 87.10
C ILE A 1168 -7.42 -29.40 86.85
N ASP A 1169 -8.25 -29.84 87.80
CA ASP A 1169 -8.91 -31.15 87.76
C ASP A 1169 -10.17 -31.12 86.86
N ASP A 1170 -10.91 -30.00 86.85
CA ASP A 1170 -12.17 -29.81 86.10
C ASP A 1170 -12.04 -28.63 85.10
N ALA A 1171 -11.36 -28.83 83.96
CA ALA A 1171 -11.09 -27.76 83.00
C ALA A 1171 -12.24 -27.53 81.99
N SER A 1172 -12.59 -26.27 81.71
CA SER A 1172 -13.56 -25.92 80.65
C SER A 1172 -12.97 -26.13 79.24
N ASP A 1173 -13.85 -26.26 78.24
CA ASP A 1173 -13.44 -26.51 76.85
C ASP A 1173 -12.52 -25.42 76.26
N ILE A 1174 -12.66 -24.18 76.73
CA ILE A 1174 -11.76 -23.06 76.39
C ILE A 1174 -10.33 -23.32 76.89
N LEU A 1175 -10.19 -23.84 78.11
CA LEU A 1175 -8.89 -24.14 78.71
C LEU A 1175 -8.23 -25.34 78.03
N ARG A 1176 -9.02 -26.37 77.67
CA ARG A 1176 -8.53 -27.52 76.89
C ARG A 1176 -8.08 -27.13 75.48
N ALA A 1177 -8.86 -26.30 74.78
CA ALA A 1177 -8.51 -25.80 73.45
C ALA A 1177 -7.18 -25.03 73.44
N ARG A 1178 -6.86 -24.33 74.53
CA ARG A 1178 -5.57 -23.65 74.71
C ARG A 1178 -4.44 -24.62 75.05
N ALA A 1179 -4.67 -25.62 75.89
CA ALA A 1179 -3.65 -26.58 76.33
C ALA A 1179 -3.26 -27.62 75.25
N ARG A 1180 -3.99 -27.68 74.13
CA ARG A 1180 -3.81 -28.65 73.03
C ARG A 1180 -3.85 -30.11 73.52
N THR A 1181 -4.74 -30.41 74.45
CA THR A 1181 -4.94 -31.76 75.01
C THR A 1181 -6.20 -32.38 74.41
N ASP A 1182 -6.06 -33.54 73.74
CA ASP A 1182 -7.16 -34.20 73.02
C ASP A 1182 -8.02 -35.14 73.90
N SER A 1183 -7.63 -35.36 75.16
CA SER A 1183 -8.32 -36.29 76.07
C SER A 1183 -9.16 -35.53 77.14
N PRO A 1184 -10.38 -35.98 77.45
CA PRO A 1184 -11.28 -35.27 78.38
C PRO A 1184 -10.88 -35.38 79.85
N ASP A 1185 -10.13 -36.43 80.23
CA ASP A 1185 -9.80 -36.79 81.61
C ASP A 1185 -8.38 -36.38 82.06
N GLU A 1186 -7.61 -35.71 81.20
CA GLU A 1186 -6.24 -35.31 81.51
C GLU A 1186 -6.19 -33.92 82.16
N PRO A 1187 -5.60 -33.79 83.37
CA PRO A 1187 -5.59 -32.53 84.11
C PRO A 1187 -4.68 -31.48 83.44
N ILE A 1188 -5.13 -30.22 83.38
CA ILE A 1188 -4.38 -29.15 82.73
C ILE A 1188 -3.35 -28.56 83.68
N LEU A 1189 -2.08 -28.59 83.28
CA LEU A 1189 -0.98 -27.95 84.00
C LEU A 1189 -0.85 -26.47 83.59
N CYS A 1190 -1.19 -25.56 84.48
CA CYS A 1190 -0.90 -24.12 84.35
C CYS A 1190 0.33 -23.77 85.19
N ARG A 1191 1.45 -23.42 84.54
CA ARG A 1191 2.64 -22.89 85.23
C ARG A 1191 2.61 -21.37 85.23
N GLY A 1192 2.79 -20.78 86.41
CA GLY A 1192 3.02 -19.35 86.56
C GLY A 1192 4.44 -18.95 86.15
N PRO A 1193 4.68 -17.64 85.94
CA PRO A 1193 6.02 -17.14 85.65
C PRO A 1193 6.96 -17.36 86.85
N PRO A 1194 8.28 -17.47 86.62
CA PRO A 1194 9.26 -17.54 87.70
C PRO A 1194 9.36 -16.19 88.44
N TYR A 1195 9.35 -16.25 89.77
CA TYR A 1195 9.53 -15.10 90.65
C TYR A 1195 10.86 -15.20 91.39
N HIS A 1196 11.71 -14.19 91.27
CA HIS A 1196 12.99 -14.13 91.97
C HIS A 1196 12.84 -13.57 93.40
N VAL A 1197 13.42 -14.30 94.35
CA VAL A 1197 13.59 -13.93 95.75
C VAL A 1197 15.08 -13.73 96.01
N ARG A 1198 15.46 -12.58 96.54
CA ARG A 1198 16.84 -12.31 96.96
C ARG A 1198 16.96 -12.43 98.48
N VAL A 1199 17.79 -13.35 98.93
CA VAL A 1199 18.09 -13.59 100.35
C VAL A 1199 19.44 -12.97 100.70
N VAL A 1200 19.48 -12.14 101.74
CA VAL A 1200 20.63 -11.34 102.17
C VAL A 1200 21.07 -11.78 103.57
N GLY A 1201 22.36 -12.02 103.77
CA GLY A 1201 22.93 -12.45 105.06
C GLY A 1201 24.43 -12.79 104.92
N THR A 1202 25.13 -12.91 106.04
CA THR A 1202 26.51 -13.45 106.09
C THR A 1202 26.44 -14.95 106.34
N ALA A 1203 27.12 -15.74 105.51
CA ALA A 1203 27.14 -17.21 105.58
C ALA A 1203 27.72 -17.76 106.90
#